data_AF-A0A4T0VU92-F1
#
_entry.id   AF-A0A4T0VU92-F1
#
_cell.length_a   1.000
_cell.length_b   1.000
_cell.length_c   1.000
_cell.angle_alpha   90.00
_cell.angle_beta   90.00
_cell.angle_gamma   90.00
#
_symmetry.space_group_name_H-M   'P 1'
#
loop_
_entity.id
_entity.type
_entity.pdbx_description
1 polymer ?
#
loop_
_entity_poly.entity_id
_entity_poly.type
_entity_poly.pdbx_seq_one_letter_code
_entity_poly.pdbx_strand_id
1 'polypeptide(L)'
;MGSGCCSDEPVKGQGCAGPADEVDHGHDHGHEVEADDNCAGDRNCDGAEAVPCLDENCDADTDCDSDNDDDSTCRSVKLECCNSKEENCDEKCIIAAAAVECEKTCDDDTAHDGAVDHKHTHDKDGHHPASACSTHLSKAFEKYSAYLESARCICRSILDRGLPTTCCVEQQPGAAAAPVPAKPPAIAKKAREPVEAQTSAHAHGQHKHHHHHHHGIKRRGKKSSATHDHDMAIIPARDDRSDCCSGHDVGLPSAFAKGPVPLSRTAEKDVEKDAGLEHIALVVDGMTCSGCGNKLERTLKAVPGVSGVRVNFVMGNAEFMFDGAAGKAEDIIRNTERATGFHCTRMSSDDQTLDILASGAEAKMLTDLAIMGVNEVGSVDKKVVRVTYDPAVIGARTLLDKIGPLATGLAPPRNDPSVASGRKRMYDQLMKTVLSAALTVPVVVFAWGEKLEPKTRSIVSVVLATLVQLIAVPDFYKPAISSLVHSGAIEMDMLVVISITAAYVYSIIGFGFHMAGRPLDPREFFETSTLLITLILLGRLTAAFARIRAVAAVSLRSLQAATAVIVEKERDVEIDARLLQYGDKFKVLPHSTVPTDGLVMNGSSEVDESMLTGESMPVFKKQHDTVIAGTINGSGTLVVQLTRLPGKNTVTDIAELVEEAANSKPRIQDIADRVASWFVPVVTSVAIVVVVIWVIIGLKVRQQPVGKAVAQAITYAIAVLAVSCPCALGLAVPMVLVVAGGIAARGGVIIKSAECTERARRVSDVVFDKTGTITEGELDVVEEEILLAGQDEARAITKALVAGNKHPVSMAIAKYLAPRATLEVKVTDSRVIPGAGVEATLDGHIVCAGNPSWTNVNSLPSVARFQDAGMTILVITRDSDPIALFGLRTRLRPEASRVIAQLARRNIAVHLVSGDQKRAVESVAAQVGIPNVASQRTPAQKRDYVASLMSEGKLVMFVGDGTNDAVAVTQADVGVQLGSAASSSDVTRGAADVILLAGLEGIPFVLDVSRASFHRMVFNFVWSAVYNVLAILLAGGAFVPVNFSIPPAYAGLGEMVSVIPVIIAAMTMLMKRNRSEA
;
A
#
# COMPACT_ATOMS: atom_id res chain seq x y z
N MET A 1 -39.21 -33.35 -9.13
CA MET A 1 -40.32 -34.31 -9.34
C MET A 1 -40.75 -34.19 -10.79
N GLY A 2 -40.75 -35.29 -11.55
CA GLY A 2 -40.86 -35.29 -13.02
C GLY A 2 -39.64 -34.69 -13.72
N SER A 3 -39.27 -35.07 -14.95
CA SER A 3 -39.59 -36.25 -15.78
C SER A 3 -38.77 -36.13 -17.08
N GLY A 4 -38.18 -37.15 -17.70
CA GLY A 4 -38.06 -38.59 -17.41
C GLY A 4 -37.53 -39.32 -18.68
N CYS A 5 -37.03 -40.56 -18.55
CA CYS A 5 -36.46 -41.41 -19.64
C CYS A 5 -35.15 -40.87 -20.28
N CYS A 6 -34.27 -41.63 -20.96
CA CYS A 6 -33.90 -43.07 -21.08
C CYS A 6 -32.58 -43.11 -21.92
N SER A 7 -31.71 -44.13 -21.93
CA SER A 7 -31.52 -45.40 -21.18
C SER A 7 -30.06 -45.87 -21.35
N ASP A 8 -29.66 -46.95 -20.66
CA ASP A 8 -28.34 -47.59 -20.70
C ASP A 8 -27.99 -48.26 -22.06
N GLU A 9 -26.69 -48.33 -22.40
CA GLU A 9 -25.91 -49.60 -22.44
C GLU A 9 -24.41 -49.40 -22.81
N PRO A 10 -23.46 -50.14 -22.20
CA PRO A 10 -22.04 -50.15 -22.58
C PRO A 10 -21.56 -51.46 -23.25
N VAL A 11 -20.59 -51.39 -24.17
CA VAL A 11 -20.00 -52.57 -24.86
C VAL A 11 -18.47 -52.65 -24.68
N LYS A 12 -17.95 -53.88 -24.60
CA LYS A 12 -16.55 -54.24 -24.31
C LYS A 12 -15.68 -54.34 -25.57
N GLY A 13 -14.35 -54.23 -25.45
CA GLY A 13 -13.40 -54.61 -26.52
C GLY A 13 -11.94 -54.71 -26.03
N GLN A 14 -11.35 -55.91 -26.09
CA GLN A 14 -9.99 -56.24 -25.62
C GLN A 14 -8.94 -56.10 -26.74
N GLY A 15 -7.63 -56.10 -26.42
CA GLY A 15 -6.67 -56.86 -27.27
C GLY A 15 -5.21 -56.39 -27.46
N CYS A 16 -4.33 -56.70 -26.49
CA CYS A 16 -3.00 -57.34 -26.65
C CYS A 16 -1.87 -56.85 -27.60
N ALA A 17 -0.64 -56.86 -27.03
CA ALA A 17 0.67 -57.30 -27.58
C ALA A 17 1.59 -56.38 -28.44
N GLY A 18 2.91 -56.52 -28.20
CA GLY A 18 4.05 -56.14 -29.07
C GLY A 18 4.77 -57.42 -29.59
N PRO A 19 6.12 -57.53 -29.67
CA PRO A 19 7.22 -56.59 -29.34
C PRO A 19 8.34 -56.55 -30.45
N ALA A 20 9.62 -56.50 -30.06
CA ALA A 20 10.88 -56.76 -30.83
C ALA A 20 11.49 -55.64 -31.72
N ASP A 21 12.80 -55.56 -32.06
CA ASP A 21 14.15 -55.98 -31.54
C ASP A 21 15.23 -55.47 -32.57
N GLU A 22 16.57 -55.33 -32.42
CA GLU A 22 17.60 -55.42 -31.35
C GLU A 22 18.94 -54.71 -31.78
N VAL A 23 19.87 -54.43 -30.83
CA VAL A 23 21.38 -54.51 -30.88
C VAL A 23 22.25 -53.86 -32.02
N ASP A 24 23.29 -53.07 -31.66
CA ASP A 24 24.75 -53.47 -31.72
C ASP A 24 25.74 -52.47 -31.05
N HIS A 25 27.03 -52.84 -30.91
CA HIS A 25 28.09 -52.26 -30.07
C HIS A 25 29.28 -51.63 -30.83
N GLY A 26 30.19 -50.93 -30.12
CA GLY A 26 31.54 -50.57 -30.62
C GLY A 26 32.36 -49.77 -29.59
N HIS A 27 33.69 -49.96 -29.52
CA HIS A 27 34.56 -49.43 -28.46
C HIS A 27 35.90 -48.84 -28.96
N ASP A 28 36.33 -47.76 -28.28
CA ASP A 28 37.72 -47.43 -27.84
C ASP A 28 38.77 -46.60 -28.62
N HIS A 29 39.57 -45.92 -27.79
CA HIS A 29 40.96 -45.42 -27.90
C HIS A 29 41.39 -44.33 -28.94
N GLY A 30 42.03 -43.25 -28.42
CA GLY A 30 43.49 -43.09 -28.64
C GLY A 30 44.07 -41.85 -29.37
N HIS A 31 44.34 -40.76 -28.61
CA HIS A 31 45.50 -39.82 -28.68
C HIS A 31 46.32 -39.52 -29.97
N GLU A 32 46.39 -38.20 -30.27
CA GLU A 32 47.60 -37.36 -30.57
C GLU A 32 48.41 -37.37 -31.90
N VAL A 33 48.82 -36.14 -32.30
CA VAL A 33 50.10 -35.70 -32.94
C VAL A 33 50.36 -36.08 -34.43
N GLU A 34 50.90 -35.22 -35.33
CA GLU A 34 51.04 -33.73 -35.45
C GLU A 34 51.63 -33.40 -36.87
N ALA A 35 52.00 -32.13 -37.16
CA ALA A 35 52.86 -31.67 -38.30
C ALA A 35 52.29 -31.80 -39.75
N ASP A 36 52.66 -31.04 -40.80
CA ASP A 36 53.52 -29.85 -41.04
C ASP A 36 53.16 -29.31 -42.47
N ASP A 37 53.51 -28.12 -42.99
CA ASP A 37 53.88 -26.77 -42.50
C ASP A 37 54.00 -25.83 -43.75
N ASN A 38 54.32 -24.53 -43.55
CA ASN A 38 54.89 -23.54 -44.49
C ASN A 38 54.02 -22.80 -45.52
N CYS A 39 54.05 -21.46 -45.44
CA CYS A 39 55.11 -20.70 -46.13
C CYS A 39 55.33 -19.30 -45.53
N ALA A 40 56.54 -18.72 -45.70
CA ALA A 40 56.99 -17.50 -45.02
C ALA A 40 57.96 -16.63 -45.87
N GLY A 41 58.26 -15.41 -45.39
CA GLY A 41 59.33 -14.51 -45.85
C GLY A 41 59.25 -13.16 -45.09
N ASP A 42 60.25 -12.77 -44.28
CA ASP A 42 61.53 -12.10 -44.63
C ASP A 42 61.37 -10.59 -44.97
N ARG A 43 62.22 -9.63 -44.53
CA ARG A 43 63.19 -9.58 -43.40
C ARG A 43 63.82 -8.17 -43.24
N ASN A 44 64.38 -7.89 -42.05
CA ASN A 44 65.50 -6.97 -41.75
C ASN A 44 65.37 -5.44 -41.84
N CYS A 45 66.39 -4.78 -41.27
CA CYS A 45 66.48 -3.37 -40.86
C CYS A 45 67.49 -2.54 -41.68
N ASP A 46 67.38 -1.20 -41.62
CA ASP A 46 68.41 -0.25 -41.11
C ASP A 46 68.32 1.16 -41.74
N GLY A 47 68.61 2.21 -40.97
CA GLY A 47 69.07 3.52 -41.50
C GLY A 47 68.22 4.79 -41.30
N ALA A 48 68.59 5.58 -40.28
CA ALA A 48 68.86 7.04 -40.26
C ALA A 48 67.94 8.14 -40.93
N GLU A 49 68.00 9.33 -40.29
CA GLU A 49 67.79 10.71 -40.82
C GLU A 49 66.37 11.25 -41.18
N ALA A 50 65.76 11.91 -40.18
CA ALA A 50 65.32 13.32 -40.17
C ALA A 50 64.44 13.97 -41.27
N VAL A 51 63.28 14.53 -40.83
CA VAL A 51 62.79 15.93 -41.00
C VAL A 51 62.59 16.45 -42.46
N PRO A 52 61.38 16.91 -42.87
CA PRO A 52 60.67 18.00 -42.15
C PRO A 52 59.15 17.88 -41.99
N CYS A 53 58.62 18.73 -41.09
CA CYS A 53 57.20 19.04 -40.96
C CYS A 53 56.73 20.04 -42.03
N LEU A 54 55.41 20.18 -42.18
CA LEU A 54 54.74 21.39 -42.67
C LEU A 54 53.39 21.55 -41.94
N ASP A 55 52.99 22.80 -41.72
CA ASP A 55 51.93 23.24 -40.79
C ASP A 55 50.51 23.08 -41.41
N GLU A 56 49.38 23.13 -40.67
CA GLU A 56 48.86 24.29 -39.93
C GLU A 56 47.75 23.91 -38.92
N ASN A 57 47.78 24.55 -37.74
CA ASN A 57 46.66 25.23 -37.01
C ASN A 57 45.38 24.45 -36.63
N CYS A 58 44.76 24.59 -35.46
CA CYS A 58 44.94 25.43 -34.24
C CYS A 58 44.07 24.76 -33.13
N ASP A 59 44.29 24.81 -31.80
CA ASP A 59 45.35 25.27 -30.88
C ASP A 59 45.25 24.34 -29.62
N ALA A 60 46.27 23.97 -28.84
CA ALA A 60 47.23 24.79 -28.05
C ALA A 60 46.51 25.65 -26.97
N ASP A 61 46.92 25.79 -25.70
CA ASP A 61 48.03 25.30 -24.84
C ASP A 61 47.53 25.39 -23.36
N THR A 62 48.07 24.82 -22.27
CA THR A 62 49.24 23.96 -21.92
C THR A 62 48.90 23.24 -20.55
N ASP A 63 49.73 22.52 -19.76
CA ASP A 63 51.18 22.19 -19.72
C ASP A 63 51.42 20.85 -18.96
N CYS A 64 52.63 20.29 -19.04
CA CYS A 64 53.05 19.06 -18.33
C CYS A 64 54.34 19.25 -17.51
N ASP A 65 54.47 18.52 -16.39
CA ASP A 65 55.73 18.14 -15.69
C ASP A 65 55.37 17.24 -14.48
N SER A 66 56.11 16.21 -14.06
CA SER A 66 57.32 15.57 -14.61
C SER A 66 57.50 14.15 -14.01
N ASP A 67 57.99 13.19 -14.81
CA ASP A 67 58.73 11.96 -14.48
C ASP A 67 58.27 11.01 -13.33
N ASN A 68 57.94 9.77 -13.67
CA ASN A 68 58.72 8.54 -13.36
C ASN A 68 58.11 7.31 -14.05
N ASP A 69 58.90 6.25 -14.26
CA ASP A 69 58.53 5.04 -15.01
C ASP A 69 57.59 4.07 -14.27
N ASP A 70 56.68 3.41 -15.00
CA ASP A 70 56.38 1.97 -14.86
C ASP A 70 55.50 1.45 -16.04
N ASP A 71 55.77 0.24 -16.54
CA ASP A 71 55.12 -0.34 -17.74
C ASP A 71 53.96 -1.29 -17.37
N SER A 72 52.70 -0.84 -17.46
CA SER A 72 51.52 -1.71 -17.18
C SER A 72 50.14 -1.25 -17.70
N THR A 73 50.03 -0.51 -18.81
CA THR A 73 48.71 -0.02 -19.29
C THR A 73 48.13 -0.81 -20.47
N CYS A 74 47.81 -2.10 -20.26
CA CYS A 74 47.05 -2.87 -21.26
C CYS A 74 46.13 -3.97 -20.69
N ARG A 75 45.21 -3.63 -19.76
CA ARG A 75 43.90 -4.28 -19.54
C ARG A 75 43.06 -3.61 -18.45
N SER A 76 42.10 -2.77 -18.84
CA SER A 76 40.82 -2.70 -18.15
C SER A 76 39.71 -2.36 -19.14
N VAL A 77 38.75 -3.27 -19.31
CA VAL A 77 37.53 -2.98 -20.08
C VAL A 77 36.55 -2.35 -19.09
N LYS A 78 36.47 -1.01 -19.06
CA LYS A 78 35.41 -0.31 -18.31
C LYS A 78 34.06 -0.72 -18.91
N LEU A 79 33.31 -1.55 -18.18
CA LEU A 79 31.93 -1.90 -18.52
C LEU A 79 31.02 -0.73 -18.15
N GLU A 80 30.78 0.17 -19.10
CA GLU A 80 29.86 1.28 -18.95
C GLU A 80 28.40 0.79 -18.86
N CYS A 81 27.93 0.57 -17.62
CA CYS A 81 26.56 0.13 -17.34
C CYS A 81 25.70 1.20 -16.63
N CYS A 82 26.28 2.36 -16.31
CA CYS A 82 25.64 3.38 -15.45
C CYS A 82 25.78 4.82 -15.96
N ASN A 83 25.94 5.03 -17.28
CA ASN A 83 26.14 6.36 -17.86
C ASN A 83 24.96 6.83 -18.74
N SER A 84 23.94 7.36 -18.07
CA SER A 84 22.79 8.11 -18.60
C SER A 84 21.66 7.36 -19.35
N LYS A 85 20.43 7.69 -18.94
CA LYS A 85 19.12 7.56 -19.61
C LYS A 85 18.38 6.21 -19.71
N GLU A 86 19.00 5.04 -19.55
CA GLU A 86 18.24 3.76 -19.50
C GLU A 86 18.66 2.88 -18.31
N GLU A 87 17.71 2.43 -17.49
CA GLU A 87 17.94 1.67 -16.24
C GLU A 87 18.09 0.14 -16.45
N ASN A 88 18.64 -0.28 -17.59
CA ASN A 88 18.74 -1.70 -17.95
C ASN A 88 20.06 -2.33 -17.50
N CYS A 89 20.00 -3.24 -16.52
CA CYS A 89 21.08 -4.22 -16.30
C CYS A 89 20.97 -5.32 -17.37
N ASP A 90 22.08 -5.61 -18.06
CA ASP A 90 22.18 -6.63 -19.12
C ASP A 90 22.70 -7.99 -18.59
N GLU A 91 22.70 -9.03 -19.43
CA GLU A 91 23.45 -10.29 -19.20
C GLU A 91 24.94 -10.05 -18.87
N LYS A 92 25.53 -8.95 -19.35
CA LYS A 92 26.91 -8.53 -19.00
C LYS A 92 27.08 -8.35 -17.47
N CYS A 93 26.04 -7.91 -16.78
CA CYS A 93 26.03 -7.81 -15.31
C CYS A 93 26.10 -9.19 -14.65
N ILE A 94 25.49 -10.22 -15.25
CA ILE A 94 25.58 -11.61 -14.78
C ILE A 94 27.02 -12.13 -14.96
N ILE A 95 27.66 -11.85 -16.10
CA ILE A 95 29.06 -12.25 -16.36
C ILE A 95 30.00 -11.59 -15.34
N ALA A 96 29.82 -10.30 -15.06
CA ALA A 96 30.60 -9.58 -14.05
C ALA A 96 30.33 -10.11 -12.62
N ALA A 97 29.07 -10.38 -12.27
CA ALA A 97 28.70 -10.98 -10.98
C ALA A 97 29.33 -12.36 -10.81
N ALA A 98 29.32 -13.19 -11.87
CA ALA A 98 29.94 -14.51 -11.88
C ALA A 98 31.46 -14.44 -11.71
N ALA A 99 32.12 -13.42 -12.27
CA ALA A 99 33.56 -13.24 -12.15
C ALA A 99 33.94 -12.91 -10.69
N VAL A 100 33.24 -11.95 -10.07
CA VAL A 100 33.46 -11.56 -8.66
C VAL A 100 33.06 -12.66 -7.68
N GLU A 101 31.98 -13.41 -7.93
CA GLU A 101 31.64 -14.60 -7.14
C GLU A 101 32.71 -15.72 -7.30
N CYS A 102 33.33 -15.85 -8.48
CA CYS A 102 34.39 -16.83 -8.72
C CYS A 102 35.70 -16.44 -8.01
N GLU A 103 36.16 -15.20 -8.20
CA GLU A 103 37.37 -14.61 -7.61
C GLU A 103 37.37 -14.76 -6.07
N LYS A 104 36.29 -14.31 -5.42
CA LYS A 104 36.14 -14.41 -3.97
C LYS A 104 36.11 -15.86 -3.45
N THR A 105 35.59 -16.80 -4.24
CA THR A 105 35.58 -18.23 -3.85
C THR A 105 36.98 -18.85 -3.89
N CYS A 106 37.92 -18.28 -4.66
CA CYS A 106 39.31 -18.69 -4.68
C CYS A 106 40.12 -18.09 -3.51
N ASP A 107 39.84 -16.84 -3.11
CA ASP A 107 40.52 -16.16 -1.99
C ASP A 107 40.25 -16.80 -0.61
N ASP A 108 39.02 -17.25 -0.35
CA ASP A 108 38.61 -17.78 0.96
C ASP A 108 39.09 -19.24 1.22
N ASP A 109 39.47 -20.01 0.19
CA ASP A 109 39.67 -21.47 0.28
C ASP A 109 41.08 -21.94 -0.18
N THR A 110 42.05 -22.00 0.74
CA THR A 110 43.42 -22.50 0.47
C THR A 110 43.49 -24.02 0.18
N ALA A 111 42.36 -24.68 -0.03
CA ALA A 111 42.26 -26.09 -0.45
C ALA A 111 41.82 -26.24 -1.92
N HIS A 112 41.54 -25.15 -2.63
CA HIS A 112 40.92 -25.20 -3.97
C HIS A 112 41.88 -25.67 -5.09
N ASP A 113 43.21 -25.59 -4.88
CA ASP A 113 44.29 -25.99 -5.80
C ASP A 113 44.35 -27.50 -6.16
N GLY A 114 43.41 -28.33 -5.70
CA GLY A 114 43.42 -29.78 -5.89
C GLY A 114 42.08 -30.43 -6.24
N ALA A 115 41.01 -29.65 -6.48
CA ALA A 115 39.69 -30.20 -6.79
C ALA A 115 39.59 -30.63 -8.27
N VAL A 116 39.48 -31.94 -8.51
CA VAL A 116 39.55 -32.59 -9.85
C VAL A 116 38.50 -32.06 -10.86
N ASP A 117 37.40 -31.49 -10.38
CA ASP A 117 36.23 -31.11 -11.18
C ASP A 117 36.26 -29.66 -11.71
N HIS A 118 37.27 -28.85 -11.36
CA HIS A 118 37.37 -27.44 -11.75
C HIS A 118 38.75 -27.11 -12.35
N LYS A 119 38.75 -26.60 -13.60
CA LYS A 119 39.93 -26.06 -14.29
C LYS A 119 39.79 -24.56 -14.49
N HIS A 120 40.80 -23.79 -14.11
CA HIS A 120 40.90 -22.35 -14.29
C HIS A 120 42.25 -22.02 -14.95
N THR A 121 42.29 -20.96 -15.75
CA THR A 121 43.54 -20.45 -16.34
C THR A 121 44.00 -19.23 -15.56
N HIS A 122 45.24 -19.25 -15.08
CA HIS A 122 45.92 -18.08 -14.52
C HIS A 122 46.79 -17.43 -15.61
N ASP A 123 47.13 -16.15 -15.45
CA ASP A 123 48.21 -15.54 -16.21
C ASP A 123 49.60 -15.89 -15.65
N LYS A 124 50.65 -15.30 -16.22
CA LYS A 124 52.05 -15.61 -15.86
C LYS A 124 52.45 -15.11 -14.48
N ASP A 125 51.67 -14.18 -13.92
CA ASP A 125 51.91 -13.53 -12.64
C ASP A 125 50.98 -14.09 -11.55
N GLY A 126 50.24 -15.16 -11.87
CA GLY A 126 49.37 -15.92 -10.97
C GLY A 126 47.93 -15.43 -10.88
N HIS A 127 47.58 -14.33 -11.55
CA HIS A 127 46.27 -13.70 -11.40
C HIS A 127 45.21 -14.37 -12.29
N HIS A 128 43.95 -14.27 -11.86
CA HIS A 128 42.81 -14.75 -12.66
C HIS A 128 42.44 -13.71 -13.73
N PRO A 129 42.09 -14.14 -14.97
CA PRO A 129 41.45 -13.26 -15.93
C PRO A 129 40.06 -12.82 -15.41
N ALA A 130 39.61 -11.63 -15.83
CA ALA A 130 38.32 -11.04 -15.44
C ALA A 130 37.09 -11.72 -16.09
N SER A 131 37.03 -13.05 -16.00
CA SER A 131 36.01 -13.92 -16.62
C SER A 131 35.77 -15.14 -15.74
N ALA A 132 34.52 -15.37 -15.34
CA ALA A 132 34.13 -16.49 -14.51
C ALA A 132 34.43 -17.86 -15.16
N CYS A 133 34.74 -18.86 -14.33
CA CYS A 133 34.74 -20.25 -14.79
C CYS A 133 33.32 -20.71 -15.19
N SER A 134 33.21 -21.70 -16.07
CA SER A 134 31.92 -22.14 -16.63
C SER A 134 30.89 -22.58 -15.58
N THR A 135 31.35 -23.10 -14.44
CA THR A 135 30.49 -23.55 -13.32
C THR A 135 30.02 -22.43 -12.40
N HIS A 136 30.76 -21.32 -12.28
CA HIS A 136 30.24 -20.11 -11.63
C HIS A 136 29.40 -19.26 -12.58
N LEU A 137 29.75 -19.25 -13.88
CA LEU A 137 28.96 -18.61 -14.92
C LEU A 137 27.56 -19.24 -15.03
N SER A 138 27.45 -20.57 -15.11
CA SER A 138 26.15 -21.25 -15.19
C SER A 138 25.30 -21.03 -13.94
N LYS A 139 25.87 -21.17 -12.73
CA LYS A 139 25.19 -20.85 -11.46
C LYS A 139 24.70 -19.41 -11.43
N ALA A 140 25.49 -18.44 -11.90
CA ALA A 140 25.09 -17.04 -11.96
C ALA A 140 23.95 -16.81 -12.95
N PHE A 141 23.98 -17.43 -14.14
CA PHE A 141 22.87 -17.35 -15.09
C PHE A 141 21.58 -18.00 -14.54
N GLU A 142 21.63 -19.17 -13.90
CA GLU A 142 20.46 -19.76 -13.23
C GLU A 142 19.92 -18.88 -12.09
N LYS A 143 20.80 -18.21 -11.35
CA LYS A 143 20.50 -17.37 -10.18
C LYS A 143 19.96 -15.98 -10.53
N TYR A 144 20.46 -15.37 -11.61
CA TYR A 144 20.19 -13.96 -11.95
C TYR A 144 19.34 -13.75 -13.21
N SER A 145 19.09 -14.77 -14.04
CA SER A 145 18.12 -14.69 -15.16
C SER A 145 16.73 -14.23 -14.70
N ALA A 146 16.21 -14.80 -13.61
CA ALA A 146 14.93 -14.40 -13.01
C ALA A 146 14.88 -12.94 -12.50
N TYR A 147 16.04 -12.29 -12.28
CA TYR A 147 16.12 -10.87 -11.94
C TYR A 147 16.00 -9.98 -13.18
N LEU A 148 16.56 -10.42 -14.33
CA LEU A 148 16.37 -9.75 -15.62
C LEU A 148 14.90 -9.87 -16.08
N GLU A 149 14.30 -11.06 -16.00
CA GLU A 149 12.90 -11.30 -16.37
C GLU A 149 11.90 -10.53 -15.49
N SER A 150 12.30 -10.12 -14.28
CA SER A 150 11.50 -9.28 -13.38
C SER A 150 11.86 -7.79 -13.40
N ALA A 151 12.66 -7.36 -14.39
CA ALA A 151 13.09 -5.97 -14.60
C ALA A 151 13.76 -5.33 -13.36
N ARG A 152 14.62 -6.07 -12.65
CA ARG A 152 15.38 -5.60 -11.48
C ARG A 152 16.87 -5.47 -11.79
N CYS A 153 17.46 -4.31 -11.54
CA CYS A 153 18.88 -4.11 -11.84
C CYS A 153 19.81 -4.81 -10.82
N ILE A 154 20.51 -5.85 -11.30
CA ILE A 154 21.43 -6.72 -10.56
C ILE A 154 22.48 -5.95 -9.74
N CYS A 155 23.05 -4.86 -10.30
CA CYS A 155 24.16 -4.12 -9.69
C CYS A 155 23.90 -3.65 -8.25
N ARG A 156 22.66 -3.28 -7.91
CA ARG A 156 22.30 -2.81 -6.57
C ARG A 156 22.38 -3.93 -5.52
N SER A 157 21.96 -5.15 -5.88
CA SER A 157 22.06 -6.33 -5.02
C SER A 157 23.50 -6.80 -4.77
N ILE A 158 24.43 -6.45 -5.66
CA ILE A 158 25.87 -6.72 -5.48
C ILE A 158 26.50 -5.71 -4.51
N LEU A 159 26.16 -4.43 -4.65
CA LEU A 159 26.61 -3.36 -3.75
C LEU A 159 26.14 -3.58 -2.30
N ASP A 160 24.88 -3.94 -2.09
CA ASP A 160 24.34 -4.23 -0.75
C ASP A 160 24.98 -5.47 -0.08
N ARG A 161 25.69 -6.32 -0.84
CA ARG A 161 26.50 -7.45 -0.33
C ARG A 161 27.94 -7.06 0.02
N GLY A 162 28.30 -5.78 -0.09
CA GLY A 162 29.64 -5.28 0.23
C GLY A 162 30.73 -5.74 -0.75
N LEU A 163 30.35 -6.19 -1.95
CA LEU A 163 31.30 -6.54 -3.01
C LEU A 163 31.70 -5.26 -3.77
N PRO A 164 33.01 -4.94 -3.89
CA PRO A 164 33.46 -3.72 -4.55
C PRO A 164 33.27 -3.82 -6.06
N THR A 165 32.24 -3.16 -6.60
CA THR A 165 32.10 -3.00 -8.05
C THR A 165 32.85 -1.75 -8.53
N THR A 166 33.65 -1.87 -9.59
CA THR A 166 34.31 -0.73 -10.27
C THR A 166 33.34 0.23 -10.97
N CYS A 167 32.03 -0.06 -10.96
CA CYS A 167 31.00 0.70 -11.68
C CYS A 167 30.50 1.97 -10.97
N CYS A 168 30.77 2.17 -9.67
CA CYS A 168 30.08 3.18 -8.85
C CYS A 168 30.98 4.04 -7.93
N VAL A 169 32.28 4.16 -8.23
CA VAL A 169 33.21 4.99 -7.43
C VAL A 169 33.90 6.03 -8.31
N GLU A 170 33.35 7.24 -8.35
CA GLU A 170 34.09 8.44 -8.80
C GLU A 170 33.56 9.71 -8.11
N GLN A 171 34.49 10.60 -7.73
CA GLN A 171 34.30 12.00 -7.33
C GLN A 171 33.58 12.34 -5.99
N GLN A 172 34.35 12.33 -4.89
CA GLN A 172 34.26 13.40 -3.86
C GLN A 172 35.43 14.39 -4.06
N PRO A 173 35.18 15.69 -4.29
CA PRO A 173 36.26 16.67 -4.44
C PRO A 173 36.74 17.22 -3.09
N GLY A 174 37.95 16.82 -2.67
CA GLY A 174 38.85 17.67 -1.88
C GLY A 174 38.77 17.59 -0.34
N ALA A 175 39.56 16.69 0.25
CA ALA A 175 40.12 16.85 1.60
C ALA A 175 41.54 16.28 1.64
N ALA A 176 42.53 17.10 2.04
CA ALA A 176 43.95 16.74 1.92
C ALA A 176 44.49 15.91 3.11
N ALA A 177 45.59 15.20 2.83
CA ALA A 177 46.18 14.12 3.64
C ALA A 177 46.57 14.44 5.09
N ALA A 178 46.55 13.38 5.93
CA ALA A 178 47.39 13.20 7.11
C ALA A 178 47.75 11.69 7.27
N PRO A 179 48.89 11.31 7.90
CA PRO A 179 49.64 10.14 7.42
C PRO A 179 49.60 8.85 8.29
N VAL A 180 50.20 7.80 7.71
CA VAL A 180 50.32 6.40 8.17
C VAL A 180 51.00 6.23 9.55
N PRO A 181 50.49 5.33 10.43
CA PRO A 181 51.23 4.80 11.58
C PRO A 181 51.96 3.48 11.25
N ALA A 182 53.21 3.34 11.70
CA ALA A 182 54.01 2.12 11.52
C ALA A 182 53.72 1.01 12.57
N LYS A 183 54.26 -0.19 12.35
CA LYS A 183 54.04 -1.41 13.16
C LYS A 183 54.75 -1.40 14.56
N PRO A 184 54.42 -2.34 15.49
CA PRO A 184 54.52 -2.15 16.95
C PRO A 184 55.76 -2.88 17.57
N PRO A 185 55.91 -3.10 18.92
CA PRO A 185 55.10 -4.09 19.70
C PRO A 185 54.94 -3.82 21.23
N ALA A 186 54.40 -4.83 21.94
CA ALA A 186 54.69 -5.25 23.34
C ALA A 186 54.03 -4.59 24.58
N ILE A 187 52.92 -5.19 25.02
CA ILE A 187 52.65 -5.76 26.37
C ILE A 187 53.52 -5.28 27.57
N ALA A 188 52.90 -4.68 28.62
CA ALA A 188 53.09 -5.09 30.05
C ALA A 188 52.18 -4.39 31.11
N LYS A 189 51.34 -5.21 31.79
CA LYS A 189 50.99 -5.24 33.24
C LYS A 189 50.82 -3.96 34.10
N LYS A 190 49.56 -3.75 34.54
CA LYS A 190 49.07 -3.51 35.94
C LYS A 190 49.91 -2.70 36.96
N ALA A 191 49.26 -1.72 37.64
CA ALA A 191 48.84 -1.87 39.06
C ALA A 191 48.00 -0.68 39.65
N ARG A 192 47.02 -1.03 40.51
CA ARG A 192 46.55 -0.35 41.76
C ARG A 192 46.00 1.10 41.76
N GLU A 193 44.66 1.20 41.80
CA GLU A 193 43.79 1.70 42.90
C GLU A 193 44.41 1.93 44.33
N PRO A 194 43.73 2.58 45.32
CA PRO A 194 42.31 3.04 45.38
C PRO A 194 42.07 4.45 46.05
N VAL A 195 40.80 4.73 46.44
CA VAL A 195 40.30 5.56 47.58
C VAL A 195 39.76 7.00 47.32
N GLU A 196 38.44 7.15 47.53
CA GLU A 196 37.63 8.18 48.28
C GLU A 196 38.11 9.63 48.52
N ALA A 197 37.27 10.66 48.78
CA ALA A 197 35.85 10.95 48.46
C ALA A 197 35.45 12.40 48.91
N GLN A 198 34.29 12.88 48.45
CA GLN A 198 33.44 13.98 49.01
C GLN A 198 33.82 15.49 48.92
N THR A 199 32.78 16.27 48.56
CA THR A 199 32.39 17.65 49.00
C THR A 199 33.03 18.95 48.45
N SER A 200 32.12 19.79 47.91
CA SER A 200 31.97 21.27 47.99
C SER A 200 32.99 22.27 47.40
N ALA A 201 32.53 22.92 46.32
CA ALA A 201 32.43 24.38 46.09
C ALA A 201 33.67 25.32 45.96
N HIS A 202 33.64 26.12 44.88
CA HIS A 202 34.08 27.52 44.65
C HIS A 202 35.19 28.19 45.50
N ALA A 203 36.09 29.03 44.95
CA ALA A 203 36.49 29.32 43.56
C ALA A 203 37.94 29.95 43.58
N HIS A 204 38.34 31.15 43.11
CA HIS A 204 37.70 32.29 42.43
C HIS A 204 38.76 33.22 41.77
N GLY A 205 38.58 33.62 40.50
CA GLY A 205 39.32 34.75 39.91
C GLY A 205 39.19 34.83 38.37
N GLN A 206 38.89 35.96 37.74
CA GLN A 206 38.56 37.33 38.22
C GLN A 206 37.38 37.90 37.36
N HIS A 207 37.10 39.19 37.05
CA HIS A 207 37.77 40.49 37.25
C HIS A 207 36.77 41.67 37.10
N LYS A 208 37.00 42.77 37.85
CA LYS A 208 36.58 44.18 37.62
C LYS A 208 35.09 44.62 37.45
N HIS A 209 34.62 45.34 38.48
CA HIS A 209 33.84 46.62 38.48
C HIS A 209 32.36 46.60 37.95
N HIS A 210 31.33 46.84 38.78
CA HIS A 210 30.83 48.11 39.42
C HIS A 210 29.99 49.01 38.46
N HIS A 211 28.82 49.58 38.82
CA HIS A 211 28.01 49.47 40.06
C HIS A 211 26.54 50.00 39.89
N HIS A 212 25.73 49.88 40.97
CA HIS A 212 24.43 50.51 41.31
C HIS A 212 23.07 49.85 40.94
N HIS A 213 22.06 50.21 41.74
CA HIS A 213 20.76 49.52 42.03
C HIS A 213 19.55 50.41 41.57
N HIS A 214 18.23 50.16 41.74
CA HIS A 214 17.41 49.38 42.71
C HIS A 214 16.00 48.98 42.15
N HIS A 215 15.49 47.80 42.55
CA HIS A 215 14.10 47.38 42.93
C HIS A 215 12.80 48.06 42.37
N GLY A 216 11.70 47.28 42.14
CA GLY A 216 10.33 47.84 42.30
C GLY A 216 9.01 47.18 41.78
N ILE A 217 8.59 45.99 42.26
CA ILE A 217 7.21 45.61 42.71
C ILE A 217 5.90 46.14 41.99
N LYS A 218 5.10 45.19 41.43
CA LYS A 218 3.59 45.03 41.33
C LYS A 218 2.63 46.12 40.74
N ARG A 219 1.49 45.61 40.21
CA ARG A 219 0.12 46.19 39.96
C ARG A 219 -0.20 46.69 38.52
N ARG A 220 -1.46 46.91 38.08
CA ARG A 220 -2.80 46.25 38.28
C ARG A 220 -3.91 46.97 37.45
N GLY A 221 -4.59 46.29 36.52
CA GLY A 221 -5.82 46.77 35.84
C GLY A 221 -5.60 47.69 34.63
N LYS A 222 -6.64 48.14 33.90
CA LYS A 222 -8.11 47.98 34.07
C LYS A 222 -8.86 48.10 32.71
N LYS A 223 -10.12 47.63 32.66
CA LYS A 223 -11.03 47.63 31.48
C LYS A 223 -11.49 49.02 31.00
N SER A 224 -11.73 49.13 29.68
CA SER A 224 -12.88 49.77 29.02
C SER A 224 -12.73 49.65 27.49
N SER A 225 -13.69 49.41 26.59
CA SER A 225 -15.07 48.89 26.56
C SER A 225 -15.74 49.50 25.31
N ALA A 226 -16.50 48.71 24.55
CA ALA A 226 -17.64 49.17 23.72
C ALA A 226 -17.31 50.01 22.44
N THR A 227 -18.08 50.00 21.34
CA THR A 227 -19.25 49.19 20.89
C THR A 227 -19.59 49.52 19.42
N HIS A 228 -20.18 48.56 18.68
CA HIS A 228 -21.12 48.77 17.53
C HIS A 228 -20.59 49.54 16.28
N ASP A 229 -21.12 49.39 15.05
CA ASP A 229 -21.99 48.35 14.45
C ASP A 229 -21.95 48.38 12.90
N HIS A 230 -22.41 47.27 12.30
CA HIS A 230 -23.13 47.10 11.02
C HIS A 230 -22.59 47.55 9.63
N ASP A 231 -22.67 46.56 8.72
CA ASP A 231 -23.23 46.56 7.35
C ASP A 231 -22.53 47.20 6.12
N MET A 232 -21.82 46.33 5.40
CA MET A 232 -22.21 45.84 4.06
C MET A 232 -23.01 46.77 3.12
N ALA A 233 -22.33 47.38 2.13
CA ALA A 233 -22.89 47.73 0.82
C ALA A 233 -21.77 47.84 -0.26
N ILE A 234 -22.13 48.02 -1.54
CA ILE A 234 -22.03 46.96 -2.56
C ILE A 234 -22.03 47.55 -4.01
N ILE A 235 -21.11 47.07 -4.87
CA ILE A 235 -21.18 47.05 -6.38
C ILE A 235 -21.21 48.43 -7.14
N PRO A 236 -20.61 48.60 -8.35
CA PRO A 236 -19.48 47.88 -9.01
C PRO A 236 -18.56 48.73 -9.96
N ALA A 237 -17.67 48.02 -10.68
CA ALA A 237 -17.40 48.13 -12.14
C ALA A 237 -16.41 49.17 -12.77
N ARG A 238 -15.54 48.59 -13.63
CA ARG A 238 -15.07 49.07 -14.97
C ARG A 238 -14.13 50.29 -15.08
N ASP A 239 -13.29 50.41 -16.11
CA ASP A 239 -12.68 49.47 -17.09
C ASP A 239 -11.42 50.18 -17.69
N ASP A 240 -10.60 49.47 -18.49
CA ASP A 240 -9.62 50.04 -19.47
C ASP A 240 -8.42 50.89 -18.95
N ARG A 241 -7.29 51.07 -19.67
CA ARG A 241 -6.49 50.19 -20.56
C ARG A 241 -5.08 50.82 -20.79
N SER A 242 -4.10 49.99 -21.18
CA SER A 242 -2.83 50.27 -21.92
C SER A 242 -2.22 51.69 -21.97
N ASP A 243 -0.92 51.83 -21.64
CA ASP A 243 0.15 51.84 -22.68
C ASP A 243 1.61 51.82 -22.13
N CYS A 244 2.62 51.87 -23.00
CA CYS A 244 3.95 51.26 -22.80
C CYS A 244 5.20 52.19 -22.69
N CYS A 245 6.19 51.69 -21.93
CA CYS A 245 7.66 51.73 -22.13
C CYS A 245 8.47 53.02 -22.43
N SER A 246 9.28 53.45 -21.45
CA SER A 246 10.73 53.79 -21.55
C SER A 246 11.22 54.44 -20.23
N GLY A 247 12.46 54.33 -19.73
CA GLY A 247 13.60 53.45 -20.05
C GLY A 247 14.97 54.17 -20.02
N HIS A 248 15.83 53.93 -19.01
CA HIS A 248 17.34 53.98 -19.03
C HIS A 248 17.99 53.82 -17.62
N ASP A 249 18.79 52.77 -17.47
CA ASP A 249 20.06 52.52 -16.73
C ASP A 249 20.51 53.24 -15.44
N VAL A 250 20.56 52.42 -14.37
CA VAL A 250 21.65 52.12 -13.39
C VAL A 250 23.04 52.76 -13.62
N GLY A 251 23.84 53.16 -12.61
CA GLY A 251 23.65 53.16 -11.14
C GLY A 251 24.98 53.20 -10.32
N LEU A 252 24.93 52.74 -9.05
CA LEU A 252 26.01 52.61 -8.01
C LEU A 252 26.41 53.86 -7.19
N PRO A 253 26.89 53.74 -5.91
CA PRO A 253 26.75 52.62 -4.95
C PRO A 253 26.39 52.99 -3.47
N SER A 254 25.73 52.03 -2.80
CA SER A 254 25.84 51.63 -1.37
C SER A 254 25.75 52.64 -0.19
N ALA A 255 24.70 52.49 0.62
CA ALA A 255 24.78 52.51 2.10
C ALA A 255 23.61 51.71 2.74
N PHE A 256 23.90 50.84 3.71
CA PHE A 256 22.92 50.08 4.53
C PHE A 256 22.57 50.88 5.83
N ALA A 257 21.58 50.57 6.68
CA ALA A 257 20.91 49.28 6.96
C ALA A 257 19.54 49.42 7.66
N LYS A 258 18.80 48.28 7.73
CA LYS A 258 17.63 47.95 8.60
C LYS A 258 16.30 48.68 8.29
N GLY A 259 15.18 47.99 7.99
CA GLY A 259 14.97 46.56 7.73
C GLY A 259 13.58 46.05 8.17
N PRO A 260 12.62 45.80 7.24
CA PRO A 260 11.26 45.33 7.57
C PRO A 260 11.06 43.81 7.42
N VAL A 261 9.90 43.34 7.91
CA VAL A 261 9.45 41.94 8.00
C VAL A 261 9.29 41.27 6.60
N PRO A 262 9.70 40.00 6.41
CA PRO A 262 9.44 39.27 5.18
C PRO A 262 7.98 38.82 5.04
N LEU A 263 7.38 39.07 3.88
CA LEU A 263 6.11 38.47 3.46
C LEU A 263 6.30 36.99 3.14
N SER A 264 5.41 36.12 3.63
CA SER A 264 5.39 34.72 3.22
C SER A 264 4.88 34.61 1.79
N ARG A 265 5.79 34.33 0.85
CA ARG A 265 5.41 33.86 -0.49
C ARG A 265 4.91 32.43 -0.36
N THR A 266 3.68 32.16 -0.79
CA THR A 266 3.29 30.83 -1.24
C THR A 266 4.16 30.47 -2.43
N ALA A 267 5.11 29.55 -2.26
CA ALA A 267 5.92 29.05 -3.35
C ALA A 267 5.03 28.28 -4.33
N GLU A 268 5.19 28.55 -5.63
CA GLU A 268 4.68 27.66 -6.66
C GLU A 268 5.39 26.31 -6.53
N LYS A 269 4.62 25.22 -6.58
CA LYS A 269 5.15 23.87 -6.34
C LYS A 269 5.82 23.35 -7.61
N ASP A 270 7.08 23.74 -7.75
CA ASP A 270 8.05 23.22 -8.73
C ASP A 270 8.06 21.68 -8.68
N VAL A 271 7.73 21.03 -9.80
CA VAL A 271 7.53 19.58 -9.89
C VAL A 271 8.86 18.84 -10.09
N GLU A 272 9.91 19.53 -10.55
CA GLU A 272 11.22 18.92 -10.82
C GLU A 272 12.12 18.81 -9.57
N LYS A 273 11.59 19.14 -8.38
CA LYS A 273 12.31 19.12 -7.09
C LYS A 273 12.05 17.92 -6.19
N ASP A 274 11.18 16.98 -6.57
CA ASP A 274 10.92 15.79 -5.74
C ASP A 274 12.13 14.81 -5.68
N ALA A 275 13.21 15.05 -6.43
CA ALA A 275 14.45 14.26 -6.46
C ALA A 275 15.25 14.21 -5.14
N GLY A 276 14.80 14.87 -4.07
CA GLY A 276 15.44 14.89 -2.74
C GLY A 276 14.61 14.33 -1.58
N LEU A 277 13.38 13.85 -1.82
CA LEU A 277 12.47 13.39 -0.76
C LEU A 277 12.52 11.86 -0.57
N GLU A 278 13.14 11.40 0.51
CA GLU A 278 13.13 10.00 0.94
C GLU A 278 11.78 9.64 1.58
N HIS A 279 11.14 8.55 1.15
CA HIS A 279 9.95 8.02 1.84
C HIS A 279 10.37 7.08 2.97
N ILE A 280 9.94 7.38 4.19
CA ILE A 280 10.27 6.64 5.41
C ILE A 280 8.99 6.11 6.04
N ALA A 281 8.86 4.78 6.07
CA ALA A 281 7.86 4.06 6.84
C ALA A 281 8.50 3.49 8.13
N LEU A 282 7.79 3.57 9.25
CA LEU A 282 8.21 3.10 10.57
C LEU A 282 7.16 2.17 11.18
N VAL A 283 7.58 1.05 11.79
CA VAL A 283 6.78 0.36 12.81
C VAL A 283 7.02 1.07 14.14
N VAL A 284 5.96 1.29 14.92
CA VAL A 284 6.01 2.07 16.17
C VAL A 284 5.30 1.35 17.31
N ASP A 285 6.10 0.69 18.13
CA ASP A 285 5.62 -0.19 19.19
C ASP A 285 5.21 0.59 20.46
N GLY A 286 4.14 0.13 21.11
CA GLY A 286 3.48 0.84 22.22
C GLY A 286 2.38 1.83 21.81
N MET A 287 2.15 2.06 20.52
CA MET A 287 1.04 2.91 20.05
C MET A 287 -0.30 2.19 20.26
N THR A 288 -1.07 2.60 21.28
CA THR A 288 -2.23 1.81 21.79
C THR A 288 -3.57 2.52 21.69
N CYS A 289 -3.61 3.82 21.38
CA CYS A 289 -4.84 4.57 21.16
C CYS A 289 -4.63 5.72 20.16
N SER A 290 -5.72 6.35 19.72
CA SER A 290 -5.69 7.55 18.88
C SER A 290 -4.91 8.71 19.51
N GLY A 291 -4.89 8.82 20.85
CA GLY A 291 -4.05 9.77 21.58
C GLY A 291 -2.55 9.52 21.40
N CYS A 292 -2.10 8.26 21.32
CA CYS A 292 -0.73 7.89 20.99
C CYS A 292 -0.38 8.28 19.54
N GLY A 293 -1.28 7.99 18.59
CA GLY A 293 -1.12 8.37 17.19
C GLY A 293 -1.01 9.89 17.02
N ASN A 294 -1.95 10.64 17.61
CA ASN A 294 -1.93 12.11 17.62
C ASN A 294 -0.67 12.69 18.30
N LYS A 295 -0.06 11.98 19.28
CA LYS A 295 1.22 12.39 19.88
C LYS A 295 2.36 12.23 18.87
N LEU A 296 2.49 11.05 18.29
CA LEU A 296 3.51 10.74 17.28
C LEU A 296 3.42 11.66 16.06
N GLU A 297 2.21 11.86 15.53
CA GLU A 297 1.94 12.71 14.37
C GLU A 297 2.42 14.14 14.61
N ARG A 298 2.15 14.70 15.80
CA ARG A 298 2.64 16.04 16.20
C ARG A 298 4.15 16.08 16.40
N THR A 299 4.77 15.01 16.90
CA THR A 299 6.22 14.91 17.03
C THR A 299 6.90 14.89 15.66
N LEU A 300 6.46 14.03 14.74
CA LEU A 300 6.99 13.94 13.38
C LEU A 300 6.79 15.25 12.60
N LYS A 301 5.59 15.86 12.66
CA LYS A 301 5.30 17.18 12.05
C LYS A 301 6.05 18.36 12.68
N ALA A 302 6.78 18.16 13.77
CA ALA A 302 7.65 19.16 14.39
C ALA A 302 9.13 19.03 13.99
N VAL A 303 9.50 18.00 13.21
CA VAL A 303 10.87 17.79 12.72
C VAL A 303 11.08 18.57 11.41
N PRO A 304 12.15 19.39 11.28
CA PRO A 304 12.49 20.05 10.02
C PRO A 304 12.74 19.04 8.88
N GLY A 305 12.36 19.39 7.66
CA GLY A 305 12.49 18.51 6.48
C GLY A 305 11.43 17.40 6.38
N VAL A 306 10.64 17.15 7.42
CA VAL A 306 9.58 16.12 7.41
C VAL A 306 8.27 16.69 6.85
N SER A 307 7.68 15.98 5.89
CA SER A 307 6.41 16.30 5.24
C SER A 307 5.55 15.04 5.03
N GLY A 308 4.30 15.19 4.58
CA GLY A 308 3.43 14.05 4.23
C GLY A 308 2.97 13.14 5.39
N VAL A 309 3.33 13.45 6.64
CA VAL A 309 3.15 12.57 7.83
C VAL A 309 1.74 11.96 7.94
N ARG A 310 1.66 10.64 7.83
CA ARG A 310 0.53 9.75 8.16
C ARG A 310 0.87 8.91 9.39
N VAL A 311 -0.09 8.65 10.27
CA VAL A 311 0.09 7.78 11.44
C VAL A 311 -1.14 6.89 11.61
N ASN A 312 -0.95 5.57 11.57
CA ASN A 312 -2.00 4.58 11.74
C ASN A 312 -1.77 3.76 13.01
N PHE A 313 -2.37 4.21 14.11
CA PHE A 313 -2.31 3.54 15.42
C PHE A 313 -3.04 2.18 15.48
N VAL A 314 -3.77 1.79 14.43
CA VAL A 314 -4.46 0.49 14.36
C VAL A 314 -3.51 -0.58 13.85
N MET A 315 -2.73 -0.27 12.81
CA MET A 315 -1.66 -1.12 12.28
C MET A 315 -0.35 -0.97 13.08
N GLY A 316 -0.17 0.14 13.79
CA GLY A 316 1.02 0.41 14.61
C GLY A 316 2.18 0.97 13.80
N ASN A 317 1.91 1.69 12.71
CA ASN A 317 2.92 2.26 11.82
C ASN A 317 2.73 3.78 11.61
N ALA A 318 3.78 4.41 11.07
CA ALA A 318 3.80 5.82 10.69
C ALA A 318 4.67 6.02 9.44
N GLU A 319 4.23 6.90 8.55
CA GLU A 319 4.83 7.14 7.23
C GLU A 319 5.04 8.63 7.03
N PHE A 320 6.15 9.03 6.43
CA PHE A 320 6.43 10.42 6.08
C PHE A 320 7.44 10.51 4.95
N MET A 321 7.44 11.66 4.25
CA MET A 321 8.51 12.02 3.33
C MET A 321 9.50 12.93 4.05
N PHE A 322 10.80 12.75 3.79
CA PHE A 322 11.87 13.48 4.43
C PHE A 322 12.84 14.04 3.40
N ASP A 323 13.12 15.34 3.48
CA ASP A 323 14.16 16.01 2.71
C ASP A 323 15.55 15.55 3.17
N GLY A 324 16.26 14.80 2.32
CA GLY A 324 17.60 14.29 2.61
C GLY A 324 18.65 15.39 2.84
N ALA A 325 18.39 16.64 2.44
CA ALA A 325 19.24 17.79 2.76
C ALA A 325 19.11 18.25 4.22
N ALA A 326 18.10 17.79 4.97
CA ALA A 326 17.83 18.22 6.34
C ALA A 326 18.49 17.36 7.43
N GLY A 327 19.09 16.21 7.10
CA GLY A 327 19.73 15.30 8.06
C GLY A 327 19.71 13.82 7.64
N LYS A 328 19.70 12.91 8.62
CA LYS A 328 19.59 11.46 8.40
C LYS A 328 18.31 10.89 9.02
N ALA A 329 17.71 9.90 8.36
CA ALA A 329 16.50 9.20 8.82
C ALA A 329 16.64 8.64 10.26
N GLU A 330 17.80 8.08 10.59
CA GLU A 330 18.07 7.43 11.88
C GLU A 330 18.10 8.44 13.04
N ASP A 331 18.46 9.69 12.76
CA ASP A 331 18.41 10.77 13.75
C ASP A 331 16.96 11.22 14.04
N ILE A 332 16.08 11.19 13.02
CA ILE A 332 14.64 11.45 13.17
C ILE A 332 14.01 10.38 14.05
N ILE A 333 14.28 9.10 13.74
CA ILE A 333 13.79 7.94 14.50
C ILE A 333 14.19 8.08 15.96
N ARG A 334 15.49 8.19 16.25
CA ARG A 334 16.04 8.27 17.61
C ARG A 334 15.54 9.49 18.39
N ASN A 335 15.26 10.62 17.72
CA ASN A 335 14.66 11.80 18.36
C ASN A 335 13.16 11.61 18.62
N THR A 336 12.45 10.92 17.71
CA THR A 336 11.03 10.59 17.84
C THR A 336 10.78 9.61 18.98
N GLU A 337 11.61 8.57 19.13
CA GLU A 337 11.58 7.66 20.27
C GLU A 337 11.75 8.41 21.60
N ARG A 338 12.77 9.27 21.70
CA ARG A 338 13.04 10.09 22.91
C ARG A 338 11.88 11.01 23.28
N ALA A 339 11.18 11.59 22.30
CA ALA A 339 10.07 12.50 22.54
C ALA A 339 8.73 11.78 22.79
N THR A 340 8.51 10.63 22.17
CA THR A 340 7.25 9.87 22.26
C THR A 340 7.25 8.85 23.40
N GLY A 341 8.38 8.21 23.67
CA GLY A 341 8.47 7.02 24.53
C GLY A 341 8.01 5.72 23.84
N PHE A 342 7.85 5.74 22.51
CA PHE A 342 7.59 4.55 21.69
C PHE A 342 8.90 4.03 21.09
N HIS A 343 8.96 2.73 20.79
CA HIS A 343 10.08 2.13 20.05
C HIS A 343 9.77 2.24 18.56
N CYS A 344 10.70 2.73 17.74
CA CYS A 344 10.44 3.05 16.33
C CYS A 344 11.48 2.37 15.43
N THR A 345 11.07 1.37 14.63
CA THR A 345 11.96 0.68 13.68
C THR A 345 11.62 1.06 12.24
N ARG A 346 12.66 1.28 11.41
CA ARG A 346 12.49 1.59 9.99
C ARG A 346 11.99 0.37 9.24
N MET A 347 10.91 0.49 8.49
CA MET A 347 10.46 -0.55 7.57
C MET A 347 11.33 -0.50 6.31
N SER A 348 12.03 -1.60 6.05
CA SER A 348 12.48 -1.93 4.70
C SER A 348 11.27 -2.29 3.83
N SER A 349 11.30 -1.89 2.56
CA SER A 349 10.23 -2.13 1.58
C SER A 349 10.08 -3.62 1.23
N ASP A 350 11.18 -4.38 1.17
CA ASP A 350 11.21 -5.66 0.45
C ASP A 350 11.24 -6.91 1.35
N ASP A 351 11.58 -6.77 2.64
CA ASP A 351 11.65 -7.85 3.64
C ASP A 351 10.39 -8.75 3.76
N GLN A 352 10.61 -9.98 4.21
CA GLN A 352 9.58 -10.98 4.55
C GLN A 352 9.72 -11.47 6.00
N THR A 353 8.62 -11.94 6.60
CA THR A 353 8.60 -12.38 8.00
C THR A 353 8.17 -13.84 8.13
N LEU A 354 8.99 -14.67 8.79
CA LEU A 354 8.67 -16.07 9.12
C LEU A 354 8.46 -16.21 10.64
N ASP A 355 7.25 -16.63 11.06
CA ASP A 355 6.94 -16.92 12.47
C ASP A 355 7.26 -18.40 12.76
N ILE A 356 8.20 -18.65 13.68
CA ILE A 356 8.81 -19.96 13.98
C ILE A 356 8.58 -20.33 15.46
N LEU A 357 8.41 -21.63 15.76
CA LEU A 357 8.31 -22.15 17.13
C LEU A 357 9.70 -22.37 17.73
N ALA A 358 10.07 -21.50 18.69
CA ALA A 358 11.27 -21.62 19.51
C ALA A 358 11.00 -21.06 20.92
N SER A 359 11.72 -21.55 21.93
CA SER A 359 11.40 -21.28 23.34
C SER A 359 12.63 -21.04 24.23
N GLY A 360 12.47 -20.16 25.22
CA GLY A 360 13.49 -19.95 26.27
C GLY A 360 14.88 -19.61 25.73
N ALA A 361 15.82 -20.53 25.86
CA ALA A 361 17.20 -20.37 25.39
C ALA A 361 17.32 -20.43 23.86
N GLU A 362 16.53 -21.27 23.20
CA GLU A 362 16.52 -21.46 21.74
C GLU A 362 16.21 -20.14 21.03
N ALA A 363 15.17 -19.45 21.51
CA ALA A 363 14.73 -18.15 21.02
C ALA A 363 15.80 -17.07 21.16
N LYS A 364 16.67 -17.15 22.18
CA LYS A 364 17.78 -16.21 22.35
C LYS A 364 18.96 -16.56 21.44
N MET A 365 19.31 -17.84 21.34
CA MET A 365 20.35 -18.31 20.42
C MET A 365 20.01 -17.99 18.96
N LEU A 366 18.72 -17.91 18.60
CA LEU A 366 18.26 -17.41 17.30
C LEU A 366 18.48 -15.91 17.11
N THR A 367 18.35 -15.08 18.14
CA THR A 367 18.71 -13.65 18.09
C THR A 367 20.23 -13.45 17.97
N ASP A 368 21.01 -14.34 18.59
CA ASP A 368 22.47 -14.33 18.54
C ASP A 368 23.03 -14.97 17.23
N LEU A 369 22.18 -15.49 16.32
CA LEU A 369 22.59 -16.20 15.10
C LEU A 369 22.68 -15.28 13.88
N ALA A 370 23.90 -14.90 13.50
CA ALA A 370 24.17 -14.10 12.30
C ALA A 370 24.05 -14.92 10.99
N ILE A 371 22.82 -15.18 10.54
CA ILE A 371 22.55 -15.78 9.22
C ILE A 371 22.54 -14.66 8.16
N MET A 372 23.37 -14.76 7.12
CA MET A 372 23.30 -13.84 5.98
C MET A 372 21.91 -13.87 5.33
N GLY A 373 21.30 -12.69 5.17
CA GLY A 373 19.93 -12.52 4.68
C GLY A 373 18.86 -12.39 5.79
N VAL A 374 19.22 -12.53 7.08
CA VAL A 374 18.32 -12.19 8.20
C VAL A 374 18.60 -10.77 8.68
N ASN A 375 17.55 -9.95 8.74
CA ASN A 375 17.62 -8.53 9.09
C ASN A 375 17.24 -8.28 10.55
N GLU A 376 16.25 -9.00 11.10
CA GLU A 376 15.81 -8.87 12.49
C GLU A 376 15.26 -10.20 13.05
N VAL A 377 15.44 -10.44 14.35
CA VAL A 377 14.88 -11.60 15.06
C VAL A 377 14.17 -11.14 16.34
N GLY A 378 12.83 -11.05 16.29
CA GLY A 378 11.98 -10.53 17.36
C GLY A 378 11.10 -11.59 18.03
N SER A 379 11.09 -11.65 19.36
CA SER A 379 10.19 -12.55 20.10
C SER A 379 8.76 -12.00 20.18
N VAL A 380 7.78 -12.67 19.57
CA VAL A 380 6.39 -12.16 19.49
C VAL A 380 5.47 -12.77 20.56
N ASP A 381 5.75 -14.00 20.98
CA ASP A 381 5.12 -14.68 22.12
C ASP A 381 6.18 -15.56 22.81
N LYS A 382 5.93 -16.06 24.03
CA LYS A 382 6.86 -16.92 24.81
C LYS A 382 7.26 -18.26 24.12
N LYS A 383 6.72 -18.54 22.93
CA LYS A 383 6.97 -19.73 22.11
C LYS A 383 7.05 -19.41 20.61
N VAL A 384 7.07 -18.13 20.23
CA VAL A 384 7.04 -17.71 18.81
C VAL A 384 8.07 -16.61 18.60
N VAL A 385 9.04 -16.90 17.73
CA VAL A 385 10.04 -15.96 17.25
C VAL A 385 9.72 -15.60 15.81
N ARG A 386 9.76 -14.31 15.49
CA ARG A 386 9.66 -13.79 14.13
C ARG A 386 11.07 -13.55 13.61
N VAL A 387 11.36 -14.11 12.45
CA VAL A 387 12.57 -13.84 11.69
C VAL A 387 12.18 -12.97 10.50
N THR A 388 12.68 -11.75 10.46
CA THR A 388 12.57 -10.83 9.33
C THR A 388 13.80 -11.04 8.44
N TYR A 389 13.58 -11.35 7.16
CA TYR A 389 14.65 -11.76 6.23
C TYR A 389 14.43 -11.19 4.83
N ASP A 390 15.52 -11.04 4.08
CA ASP A 390 15.49 -10.70 2.66
C ASP A 390 15.36 -11.98 1.81
N PRO A 391 14.23 -12.20 1.10
CA PRO A 391 14.05 -13.35 0.23
C PRO A 391 14.96 -13.37 -1.01
N ALA A 392 15.62 -12.26 -1.36
CA ALA A 392 16.61 -12.20 -2.43
C ALA A 392 17.99 -12.76 -2.02
N VAL A 393 18.25 -12.88 -0.70
CA VAL A 393 19.48 -13.45 -0.14
C VAL A 393 19.25 -14.86 0.44
N ILE A 394 18.10 -15.11 1.07
CA ILE A 394 17.78 -16.44 1.61
C ILE A 394 16.30 -16.81 1.47
N GLY A 395 16.02 -17.98 0.87
CA GLY A 395 14.66 -18.50 0.74
C GLY A 395 14.09 -19.05 2.06
N ALA A 396 12.77 -19.00 2.21
CA ALA A 396 12.07 -19.34 3.46
C ALA A 396 12.36 -20.77 3.96
N ARG A 397 12.42 -21.73 3.02
CA ARG A 397 12.78 -23.12 3.28
C ARG A 397 14.23 -23.25 3.75
N THR A 398 15.19 -22.71 2.98
CA THR A 398 16.62 -22.71 3.35
C THR A 398 16.91 -21.99 4.67
N LEU A 399 16.13 -20.95 5.01
CA LEU A 399 16.19 -20.28 6.31
C LEU A 399 15.74 -21.22 7.44
N LEU A 400 14.61 -21.91 7.28
CA LEU A 400 14.12 -22.88 8.26
C LEU A 400 15.09 -24.07 8.43
N ASP A 401 15.70 -24.55 7.34
CA ASP A 401 16.68 -25.64 7.37
C ASP A 401 17.94 -25.24 8.17
N LYS A 402 18.48 -24.03 7.95
CA LYS A 402 19.60 -23.49 8.75
C LYS A 402 19.24 -23.26 10.22
N ILE A 403 17.97 -22.93 10.49
CA ILE A 403 17.41 -22.75 11.84
C ILE A 403 17.07 -24.09 12.51
N GLY A 404 17.02 -25.20 11.76
CA GLY A 404 16.51 -26.51 12.15
C GLY A 404 16.77 -26.97 13.60
N PRO A 405 18.02 -26.99 14.11
CA PRO A 405 18.30 -27.47 15.47
C PRO A 405 17.82 -26.54 16.60
N LEU A 406 17.39 -25.31 16.29
CA LEU A 406 16.92 -24.30 17.23
C LEU A 406 15.39 -24.04 17.15
N ALA A 407 14.67 -24.78 16.30
CA ALA A 407 13.24 -24.61 16.10
C ALA A 407 12.48 -25.94 16.13
N THR A 408 11.27 -25.93 16.69
CA THR A 408 10.34 -27.09 16.63
C THR A 408 9.52 -27.12 15.34
N GLY A 409 9.81 -26.24 14.38
CA GLY A 409 9.07 -26.05 13.13
C GLY A 409 8.40 -24.68 13.02
N LEU A 410 7.60 -24.48 11.96
CA LEU A 410 6.82 -23.26 11.75
C LEU A 410 5.77 -23.05 12.85
N ALA A 411 5.52 -21.79 13.21
CA ALA A 411 4.30 -21.45 13.92
C ALA A 411 3.09 -21.68 12.99
N PRO A 412 1.95 -22.18 13.49
CA PRO A 412 0.74 -22.32 12.67
C PRO A 412 0.33 -20.96 12.10
N PRO A 413 -0.20 -20.91 10.86
CA PRO A 413 -0.47 -19.65 10.17
C PRO A 413 -1.39 -18.77 11.01
N ARG A 414 -0.90 -17.57 11.35
CA ARG A 414 -1.67 -16.62 12.13
C ARG A 414 -2.82 -16.10 11.29
N ASN A 415 -4.01 -16.08 11.90
CA ASN A 415 -5.13 -15.33 11.36
C ASN A 415 -4.71 -13.86 11.26
N ASP A 416 -5.15 -13.19 10.19
CA ASP A 416 -5.10 -11.75 9.93
C ASP A 416 -4.82 -10.90 11.21
N PRO A 417 -3.73 -10.13 11.28
CA PRO A 417 -3.27 -9.50 12.52
C PRO A 417 -4.29 -8.50 13.10
N SER A 418 -5.11 -7.88 12.25
CA SER A 418 -6.23 -7.02 12.66
C SER A 418 -7.30 -7.82 13.42
N VAL A 419 -7.62 -9.03 12.93
CA VAL A 419 -8.59 -9.96 13.50
C VAL A 419 -8.03 -10.65 14.75
N ALA A 420 -6.76 -11.07 14.74
CA ALA A 420 -6.14 -11.76 15.87
C ALA A 420 -5.97 -10.83 17.10
N SER A 421 -5.46 -9.61 16.89
CA SER A 421 -5.37 -8.60 17.93
C SER A 421 -6.76 -8.15 18.41
N GLY A 422 -7.71 -8.01 17.49
CA GLY A 422 -9.13 -7.77 17.79
C GLY A 422 -9.72 -8.84 18.70
N ARG A 423 -9.55 -10.14 18.36
CA ARG A 423 -10.03 -11.27 19.19
C ARG A 423 -9.40 -11.26 20.58
N LYS A 424 -8.10 -10.97 20.72
CA LYS A 424 -7.44 -10.83 22.04
C LYS A 424 -8.07 -9.72 22.90
N ARG A 425 -8.32 -8.54 22.31
CA ARG A 425 -9.02 -7.42 22.97
C ARG A 425 -10.48 -7.77 23.33
N MET A 426 -11.18 -8.49 22.46
CA MET A 426 -12.55 -8.96 22.70
C MET A 426 -12.62 -10.00 23.83
N TYR A 427 -11.66 -10.92 23.95
CA TYR A 427 -11.60 -11.87 25.06
C TYR A 427 -11.33 -11.18 26.41
N ASP A 428 -10.46 -10.17 26.45
CA ASP A 428 -10.24 -9.34 27.64
C ASP A 428 -11.53 -8.60 28.05
N GLN A 429 -12.21 -7.94 27.09
CA GLN A 429 -13.50 -7.30 27.32
C GLN A 429 -14.58 -8.31 27.76
N LEU A 430 -14.61 -9.51 27.19
CA LEU A 430 -15.52 -10.58 27.59
C LEU A 430 -15.28 -11.01 29.05
N MET A 431 -14.02 -11.25 29.43
CA MET A 431 -13.67 -11.64 30.81
C MET A 431 -14.01 -10.52 31.81
N LYS A 432 -13.72 -9.26 31.49
CA LYS A 432 -14.13 -8.10 32.29
C LYS A 432 -15.65 -8.00 32.44
N THR A 433 -16.39 -8.17 31.34
CA THR A 433 -17.87 -8.12 31.33
C THR A 433 -18.46 -9.26 32.16
N VAL A 434 -17.97 -10.49 31.99
CA VAL A 434 -18.42 -11.67 32.74
C VAL A 434 -18.10 -11.56 34.23
N LEU A 435 -16.88 -11.12 34.59
CA LEU A 435 -16.49 -10.90 36.00
C LEU A 435 -17.32 -9.79 36.65
N SER A 436 -17.51 -8.67 35.95
CA SER A 436 -18.34 -7.55 36.41
C SER A 436 -19.80 -7.98 36.57
N ALA A 437 -20.34 -8.79 35.64
CA ALA A 437 -21.69 -9.36 35.73
C ALA A 437 -21.83 -10.34 36.92
N ALA A 438 -20.86 -11.21 37.13
CA ALA A 438 -20.84 -12.17 38.24
C ALA A 438 -20.83 -11.48 39.62
N LEU A 439 -20.19 -10.31 39.74
CA LEU A 439 -20.21 -9.48 40.95
C LEU A 439 -21.49 -8.61 41.05
N THR A 440 -22.06 -8.21 39.92
CA THR A 440 -23.24 -7.32 39.86
C THR A 440 -24.56 -8.06 40.11
N VAL A 441 -24.72 -9.27 39.58
CA VAL A 441 -25.96 -10.06 39.76
C VAL A 441 -26.31 -10.26 41.24
N PRO A 442 -25.37 -10.64 42.15
CA PRO A 442 -25.66 -10.66 43.58
C PRO A 442 -26.07 -9.30 44.15
N VAL A 443 -25.45 -8.19 43.73
CA VAL A 443 -25.84 -6.84 44.19
C VAL A 443 -27.28 -6.50 43.79
N VAL A 444 -27.68 -6.81 42.55
CA VAL A 444 -29.05 -6.60 42.06
C VAL A 444 -30.05 -7.53 42.76
N VAL A 445 -29.71 -8.81 42.94
CA VAL A 445 -30.54 -9.78 43.68
C VAL A 445 -30.71 -9.38 45.15
N PHE A 446 -29.66 -8.85 45.80
CA PHE A 446 -29.77 -8.29 47.14
C PHE A 446 -30.55 -6.98 47.17
N ALA A 447 -30.48 -6.15 46.12
CA ALA A 447 -31.20 -4.88 46.04
C ALA A 447 -32.72 -5.08 45.87
N TRP A 448 -33.14 -6.00 44.99
CA TRP A 448 -34.56 -6.32 44.74
C TRP A 448 -35.12 -7.38 45.71
N GLY A 449 -34.25 -8.11 46.41
CA GLY A 449 -34.64 -9.10 47.41
C GLY A 449 -35.00 -8.51 48.78
N GLU A 450 -36.20 -8.80 49.26
CA GLU A 450 -36.74 -8.30 50.55
C GLU A 450 -36.35 -9.14 51.77
N LYS A 451 -35.79 -10.34 51.59
CA LYS A 451 -35.67 -11.39 52.63
C LYS A 451 -34.36 -11.40 53.44
N LEU A 452 -33.56 -10.34 53.38
CA LEU A 452 -32.23 -10.26 54.02
C LEU A 452 -32.14 -9.14 55.05
N GLU A 453 -31.33 -9.33 56.08
CA GLU A 453 -31.10 -8.30 57.10
C GLU A 453 -30.50 -7.03 56.47
N PRO A 454 -31.07 -5.82 56.71
CA PRO A 454 -30.65 -4.60 56.03
C PRO A 454 -29.16 -4.29 56.12
N LYS A 455 -28.54 -4.44 57.30
CA LYS A 455 -27.12 -4.13 57.52
C LYS A 455 -26.21 -5.07 56.72
N THR A 456 -26.50 -6.36 56.76
CA THR A 456 -25.74 -7.41 56.07
C THR A 456 -25.84 -7.24 54.55
N ARG A 457 -27.05 -6.96 54.04
CA ARG A 457 -27.30 -6.56 52.64
C ARG A 457 -26.43 -5.35 52.26
N SER A 458 -26.49 -4.26 53.03
CA SER A 458 -25.73 -3.03 52.77
C SER A 458 -24.22 -3.26 52.70
N ILE A 459 -23.64 -3.95 53.69
CA ILE A 459 -22.19 -4.20 53.77
C ILE A 459 -21.70 -5.03 52.57
N VAL A 460 -22.42 -6.10 52.21
CA VAL A 460 -22.05 -6.95 51.07
C VAL A 460 -22.20 -6.18 49.74
N SER A 461 -23.25 -5.34 49.60
CA SER A 461 -23.42 -4.48 48.43
C SER A 461 -22.29 -3.48 48.26
N VAL A 462 -21.79 -2.86 49.34
CA VAL A 462 -20.60 -1.97 49.29
C VAL A 462 -19.39 -2.73 48.73
N VAL A 463 -19.03 -3.87 49.32
CA VAL A 463 -17.81 -4.62 48.94
C VAL A 463 -17.86 -5.07 47.49
N LEU A 464 -18.98 -5.66 47.04
CA LEU A 464 -19.12 -6.11 45.66
C LEU A 464 -19.13 -4.94 44.67
N ALA A 465 -19.76 -3.81 45.01
CA ALA A 465 -19.74 -2.62 44.17
C ALA A 465 -18.34 -1.99 44.08
N THR A 466 -17.55 -1.99 45.17
CA THR A 466 -16.15 -1.56 45.13
C THR A 466 -15.32 -2.42 44.17
N LEU A 467 -15.51 -3.74 44.17
CA LEU A 467 -14.81 -4.65 43.25
C LEU A 467 -15.20 -4.39 41.78
N VAL A 468 -16.48 -4.16 41.49
CA VAL A 468 -16.95 -3.75 40.14
C VAL A 468 -16.36 -2.39 39.74
N GLN A 469 -16.27 -1.44 40.66
CA GLN A 469 -15.65 -0.13 40.40
C GLN A 469 -14.15 -0.27 40.04
N LEU A 470 -13.43 -1.20 40.66
CA LEU A 470 -12.02 -1.49 40.35
C LEU A 470 -11.85 -2.10 38.95
N ILE A 471 -12.79 -2.93 38.48
CA ILE A 471 -12.80 -3.45 37.10
C ILE A 471 -13.00 -2.30 36.08
N ALA A 472 -13.73 -1.24 36.44
CA ALA A 472 -13.93 -0.07 35.58
C ALA A 472 -12.71 0.87 35.51
N VAL A 473 -11.74 0.77 36.42
CA VAL A 473 -10.54 1.65 36.43
C VAL A 473 -9.71 1.57 35.14
N PRO A 474 -9.27 0.39 34.66
CA PRO A 474 -8.46 0.29 33.44
C PRO A 474 -9.17 0.78 32.16
N ASP A 475 -10.47 0.51 32.02
CA ASP A 475 -11.19 0.70 30.74
C ASP A 475 -11.95 2.03 30.62
N PHE A 476 -12.16 2.76 31.71
CA PHE A 476 -12.87 4.06 31.70
C PHE A 476 -12.07 5.18 32.39
N TYR A 477 -11.60 4.95 33.63
CA TYR A 477 -10.90 6.01 34.39
C TYR A 477 -9.53 6.34 33.79
N LYS A 478 -8.72 5.34 33.40
CA LYS A 478 -7.39 5.58 32.82
C LYS A 478 -7.46 6.38 31.51
N PRO A 479 -8.30 6.04 30.51
CA PRO A 479 -8.47 6.87 29.31
C PRO A 479 -8.92 8.30 29.62
N ALA A 480 -10.06 8.45 30.32
CA ALA A 480 -10.66 9.77 30.54
C ALA A 480 -9.75 10.74 31.32
N ILE A 481 -9.08 10.27 32.38
CA ILE A 481 -8.14 11.08 33.15
C ILE A 481 -6.88 11.37 32.34
N SER A 482 -6.34 10.38 31.62
CA SER A 482 -5.13 10.59 30.80
C SER A 482 -5.36 11.62 29.69
N SER A 483 -6.51 11.57 29.01
CA SER A 483 -6.82 12.55 27.96
C SER A 483 -7.05 13.94 28.54
N LEU A 484 -7.84 14.07 29.62
CA LEU A 484 -8.06 15.36 30.28
C LEU A 484 -6.76 16.04 30.72
N VAL A 485 -5.77 15.26 31.20
CA VAL A 485 -4.48 15.77 31.68
C VAL A 485 -3.47 16.03 30.55
N HIS A 486 -3.36 15.16 29.54
CA HIS A 486 -2.34 15.28 28.50
C HIS A 486 -2.80 15.97 27.22
N SER A 487 -4.08 15.86 26.86
CA SER A 487 -4.64 16.42 25.62
C SER A 487 -5.46 17.69 25.84
N GLY A 488 -5.97 17.89 27.07
CA GLY A 488 -6.89 18.97 27.42
C GLY A 488 -8.31 18.80 26.86
N ALA A 489 -8.58 17.70 26.16
CA ALA A 489 -9.90 17.36 25.65
C ALA A 489 -10.72 16.57 26.68
N ILE A 490 -12.06 16.70 26.60
CA ILE A 490 -12.98 15.91 27.41
C ILE A 490 -13.52 14.77 26.55
N GLU A 491 -12.93 13.58 26.69
CA GLU A 491 -13.37 12.38 25.96
C GLU A 491 -14.76 11.89 26.41
N MET A 492 -15.42 11.13 25.52
CA MET A 492 -16.75 10.56 25.74
C MET A 492 -16.82 9.72 27.03
N ASP A 493 -15.75 8.99 27.34
CA ASP A 493 -15.57 8.19 28.55
C ASP A 493 -15.68 9.02 29.84
N MET A 494 -15.44 10.33 29.80
CA MET A 494 -15.59 11.20 30.97
C MET A 494 -17.06 11.31 31.41
N LEU A 495 -18.04 11.24 30.50
CA LEU A 495 -19.47 11.18 30.87
C LEU A 495 -19.76 9.91 31.70
N VAL A 496 -19.22 8.78 31.24
CA VAL A 496 -19.33 7.49 31.94
C VAL A 496 -18.66 7.59 33.31
N VAL A 497 -17.40 8.03 33.38
CA VAL A 497 -16.63 8.19 34.62
C VAL A 497 -17.32 9.11 35.63
N ILE A 498 -17.88 10.25 35.20
CA ILE A 498 -18.64 11.14 36.08
C ILE A 498 -19.90 10.42 36.58
N SER A 499 -20.66 9.74 35.71
CA SER A 499 -21.91 9.07 36.11
C SER A 499 -21.70 7.92 37.12
N ILE A 500 -20.71 7.04 36.89
CA ILE A 500 -20.39 5.94 37.80
C ILE A 500 -19.79 6.44 39.11
N THR A 501 -18.96 7.49 39.07
CA THR A 501 -18.38 8.06 40.30
C THR A 501 -19.47 8.74 41.14
N ALA A 502 -20.40 9.47 40.51
CA ALA A 502 -21.52 10.10 41.20
C ALA A 502 -22.47 9.07 41.83
N ALA A 503 -22.83 8.00 41.11
CA ALA A 503 -23.66 6.91 41.64
C ALA A 503 -23.01 6.17 42.82
N TYR A 504 -21.71 5.86 42.70
CA TYR A 504 -20.93 5.20 43.73
C TYR A 504 -20.75 6.06 44.98
N VAL A 505 -20.36 7.33 44.83
CA VAL A 505 -20.18 8.28 45.94
C VAL A 505 -21.50 8.59 46.64
N TYR A 506 -22.60 8.78 45.89
CA TYR A 506 -23.94 8.91 46.49
C TYR A 506 -24.29 7.69 47.35
N SER A 507 -24.01 6.47 46.85
CA SER A 507 -24.31 5.23 47.56
C SER A 507 -23.46 5.05 48.81
N ILE A 508 -22.18 5.44 48.80
CA ILE A 508 -21.33 5.49 50.01
C ILE A 508 -21.90 6.45 51.06
N ILE A 509 -22.35 7.64 50.64
CA ILE A 509 -22.95 8.62 51.54
C ILE A 509 -24.26 8.06 52.13
N GLY A 510 -25.12 7.46 51.29
CA GLY A 510 -26.33 6.77 51.72
C GLY A 510 -26.07 5.65 52.74
N PHE A 511 -25.05 4.82 52.50
CA PHE A 511 -24.59 3.78 53.41
C PHE A 511 -24.14 4.35 54.76
N GLY A 512 -23.33 5.43 54.77
CA GLY A 512 -22.91 6.09 56.00
C GLY A 512 -24.09 6.62 56.83
N PHE A 513 -25.07 7.26 56.18
CA PHE A 513 -26.30 7.73 56.83
C PHE A 513 -27.20 6.58 57.33
N HIS A 514 -27.26 5.47 56.59
CA HIS A 514 -27.99 4.27 56.98
C HIS A 514 -27.35 3.60 58.23
N MET A 515 -26.02 3.46 58.27
CA MET A 515 -25.30 2.94 59.44
C MET A 515 -25.39 3.88 60.66
N ALA A 516 -25.49 5.19 60.43
CA ALA A 516 -25.78 6.19 61.47
C ALA A 516 -27.25 6.22 61.94
N GLY A 517 -28.09 5.27 61.49
CA GLY A 517 -29.50 5.17 61.91
C GLY A 517 -30.42 6.26 61.34
N ARG A 518 -29.99 6.99 60.31
CA ARG A 518 -30.73 8.07 59.66
C ARG A 518 -30.80 7.83 58.14
N PRO A 519 -31.48 6.77 57.68
CA PRO A 519 -31.51 6.40 56.27
C PRO A 519 -32.04 7.54 55.40
N LEU A 520 -31.37 7.77 54.27
CA LEU A 520 -31.86 8.67 53.23
C LEU A 520 -33.00 8.00 52.43
N ASP A 521 -33.86 8.85 51.87
CA ASP A 521 -34.90 8.48 50.92
C ASP A 521 -34.76 9.37 49.67
N PRO A 522 -34.35 8.82 48.51
CA PRO A 522 -34.10 7.41 48.25
C PRO A 522 -32.89 6.80 49.00
N ARG A 523 -32.85 5.46 49.05
CA ARG A 523 -31.79 4.68 49.72
C ARG A 523 -30.49 4.63 48.89
N GLU A 524 -29.47 4.00 49.45
CA GLU A 524 -28.24 3.59 48.74
C GLU A 524 -28.55 2.79 47.45
N PHE A 525 -27.87 3.10 46.34
CA PHE A 525 -28.14 2.56 45.01
C PHE A 525 -26.90 1.88 44.39
N PHE A 526 -26.22 1.02 45.16
CA PHE A 526 -25.06 0.26 44.67
C PHE A 526 -25.39 -0.52 43.39
N GLU A 527 -26.61 -1.07 43.30
CA GLU A 527 -27.16 -1.70 42.08
C GLU A 527 -27.07 -0.82 40.82
N THR A 528 -27.27 0.50 40.95
CA THR A 528 -27.28 1.40 39.80
C THR A 528 -25.86 1.62 39.31
N SER A 529 -24.89 1.78 40.21
CA SER A 529 -23.48 1.93 39.83
C SER A 529 -22.93 0.66 39.16
N THR A 530 -23.25 -0.52 39.69
CA THR A 530 -22.74 -1.80 39.17
C THR A 530 -23.43 -2.23 37.87
N LEU A 531 -24.75 -2.04 37.76
CA LEU A 531 -25.51 -2.36 36.55
C LEU A 531 -25.16 -1.42 35.39
N LEU A 532 -24.90 -0.14 35.67
CA LEU A 532 -24.43 0.83 34.66
C LEU A 532 -23.05 0.43 34.12
N ILE A 533 -22.11 0.02 34.99
CA ILE A 533 -20.79 -0.48 34.56
C ILE A 533 -20.91 -1.77 33.71
N THR A 534 -21.71 -2.75 34.12
CA THR A 534 -21.85 -4.01 33.37
C THR A 534 -22.51 -3.83 32.01
N LEU A 535 -23.55 -2.99 31.92
CA LEU A 535 -24.26 -2.78 30.66
C LEU A 535 -23.43 -1.98 29.65
N ILE A 536 -22.61 -1.02 30.08
CA ILE A 536 -21.67 -0.31 29.19
C ILE A 536 -20.52 -1.24 28.75
N LEU A 537 -19.99 -2.09 29.64
CA LEU A 537 -19.02 -3.13 29.24
C LEU A 537 -19.62 -4.11 28.22
N LEU A 538 -20.90 -4.50 28.38
CA LEU A 538 -21.64 -5.34 27.43
C LEU A 538 -21.90 -4.64 26.08
N GLY A 539 -22.20 -3.33 26.09
CA GLY A 539 -22.34 -2.53 24.88
C GLY A 539 -21.02 -2.46 24.08
N ARG A 540 -19.92 -2.13 24.76
CA ARG A 540 -18.55 -2.15 24.21
C ARG A 540 -18.15 -3.53 23.67
N LEU A 541 -18.45 -4.60 24.40
CA LEU A 541 -18.22 -5.98 23.94
C LEU A 541 -19.02 -6.31 22.67
N THR A 542 -20.28 -5.91 22.62
CA THR A 542 -21.16 -6.10 21.45
C THR A 542 -20.62 -5.34 20.23
N ALA A 543 -20.17 -4.10 20.42
CA ALA A 543 -19.51 -3.29 19.39
C ALA A 543 -18.21 -3.92 18.88
N ALA A 544 -17.35 -4.43 19.79
CA ALA A 544 -16.10 -5.10 19.43
C ALA A 544 -16.34 -6.39 18.64
N PHE A 545 -17.25 -7.24 19.12
CA PHE A 545 -17.67 -8.45 18.42
C PHE A 545 -18.21 -8.15 17.00
N ALA A 546 -19.08 -7.15 16.87
CA ALA A 546 -19.64 -6.74 15.59
C ALA A 546 -18.56 -6.22 14.62
N ARG A 547 -17.59 -5.43 15.10
CA ARG A 547 -16.46 -4.95 14.30
C ARG A 547 -15.58 -6.11 13.81
N ILE A 548 -15.22 -7.03 14.69
CA ILE A 548 -14.41 -8.21 14.35
C ILE A 548 -15.15 -9.08 13.33
N ARG A 549 -16.46 -9.28 13.50
CA ARG A 549 -17.29 -10.02 12.54
C ARG A 549 -17.40 -9.31 11.18
N ALA A 550 -17.43 -7.98 11.16
CA ALA A 550 -17.41 -7.20 9.92
C ALA A 550 -16.09 -7.37 9.16
N VAL A 551 -14.93 -7.20 9.84
CA VAL A 551 -13.60 -7.42 9.23
C VAL A 551 -13.46 -8.87 8.76
N ALA A 552 -13.76 -9.86 9.60
CA ALA A 552 -13.59 -11.27 9.26
C ALA A 552 -14.54 -11.75 8.13
N ALA A 553 -15.72 -11.16 7.98
CA ALA A 553 -16.61 -11.48 6.86
C ALA A 553 -16.13 -10.91 5.52
N VAL A 554 -15.15 -10.00 5.54
CA VAL A 554 -14.78 -9.12 4.42
C VAL A 554 -13.28 -9.21 4.06
N SER A 555 -12.44 -9.78 4.93
CA SER A 555 -11.02 -10.06 4.63
C SER A 555 -10.83 -10.86 3.34
N LEU A 556 -9.75 -10.55 2.63
CA LEU A 556 -9.34 -11.18 1.37
C LEU A 556 -8.20 -12.19 1.58
N ARG A 557 -7.38 -12.03 2.63
CA ARG A 557 -6.25 -12.91 2.93
C ARG A 557 -6.69 -14.37 3.15
N SER A 558 -7.94 -14.60 3.54
CA SER A 558 -8.56 -15.93 3.64
C SER A 558 -8.89 -16.61 2.30
N LEU A 559 -8.61 -15.97 1.16
CA LEU A 559 -8.71 -16.59 -0.17
C LEU A 559 -7.44 -17.35 -0.56
N GLN A 560 -6.29 -17.09 0.08
CA GLN A 560 -5.04 -17.78 -0.22
C GLN A 560 -5.06 -19.25 0.26
N ALA A 561 -4.49 -20.17 -0.52
CA ALA A 561 -4.28 -21.55 -0.08
C ALA A 561 -3.18 -21.62 0.99
N ALA A 562 -3.41 -22.39 2.06
CA ALA A 562 -2.44 -22.56 3.15
C ALA A 562 -1.31 -23.54 2.82
N THR A 563 -1.51 -24.42 1.84
CA THR A 563 -0.50 -25.37 1.34
C THR A 563 -0.29 -25.19 -0.15
N ALA A 564 0.87 -25.65 -0.63
CA ALA A 564 1.25 -25.68 -2.04
C ALA A 564 1.96 -27.01 -2.35
N VAL A 565 1.75 -27.54 -3.56
CA VAL A 565 2.44 -28.75 -4.02
C VAL A 565 3.61 -28.34 -4.89
N ILE A 566 4.85 -28.51 -4.41
CA ILE A 566 6.06 -28.26 -5.21
C ILE A 566 6.39 -29.47 -6.09
N VAL A 567 6.98 -29.21 -7.26
CA VAL A 567 7.38 -30.22 -8.24
C VAL A 567 8.90 -30.38 -8.19
N GLU A 568 9.37 -31.37 -7.44
CA GLU A 568 10.80 -31.71 -7.35
C GLU A 568 11.15 -32.88 -8.28
N LYS A 569 12.45 -33.06 -8.58
CA LYS A 569 12.93 -33.97 -9.64
C LYS A 569 12.52 -35.45 -9.48
N GLU A 570 12.14 -35.88 -8.28
CA GLU A 570 11.73 -37.27 -7.99
C GLU A 570 10.30 -37.44 -7.46
N ARG A 571 9.58 -36.37 -7.10
CA ARG A 571 8.22 -36.44 -6.53
C ARG A 571 7.57 -35.06 -6.41
N ASP A 572 6.24 -35.06 -6.43
CA ASP A 572 5.43 -33.96 -5.91
C ASP A 572 5.48 -33.98 -4.37
N VAL A 573 5.63 -32.82 -3.72
CA VAL A 573 5.64 -32.68 -2.26
C VAL A 573 4.70 -31.55 -1.82
N GLU A 574 3.79 -31.82 -0.89
CA GLU A 574 2.95 -30.79 -0.28
C GLU A 574 3.69 -30.10 0.88
N ILE A 575 3.75 -28.77 0.84
CA ILE A 575 4.38 -27.91 1.85
C ILE A 575 3.42 -26.81 2.32
N ASP A 576 3.70 -26.21 3.47
CA ASP A 576 3.07 -24.94 3.87
C ASP A 576 3.44 -23.85 2.85
N ALA A 577 2.47 -23.10 2.34
CA ALA A 577 2.70 -22.12 1.29
C ALA A 577 3.76 -21.07 1.69
N ARG A 578 3.91 -20.77 2.99
CA ARG A 578 4.90 -19.82 3.51
C ARG A 578 6.36 -20.27 3.37
N LEU A 579 6.61 -21.52 2.97
CA LEU A 579 7.95 -22.03 2.64
C LEU A 579 8.34 -21.87 1.16
N LEU A 580 7.39 -21.47 0.30
CA LEU A 580 7.68 -21.16 -1.09
C LEU A 580 8.74 -20.05 -1.19
N GLN A 581 9.67 -20.21 -2.12
CA GLN A 581 10.79 -19.31 -2.38
C GLN A 581 10.96 -19.06 -3.88
N TYR A 582 11.71 -18.01 -4.25
CA TYR A 582 12.00 -17.73 -5.65
C TYR A 582 12.73 -18.91 -6.31
N GLY A 583 12.36 -19.20 -7.56
CA GLY A 583 12.80 -20.39 -8.29
C GLY A 583 11.89 -21.62 -8.14
N ASP A 584 11.06 -21.73 -7.10
CA ASP A 584 10.16 -22.87 -6.92
C ASP A 584 9.12 -22.99 -8.05
N LYS A 585 8.86 -24.24 -8.47
CA LYS A 585 7.77 -24.62 -9.39
C LYS A 585 6.71 -25.37 -8.62
N PHE A 586 5.48 -24.89 -8.64
CA PHE A 586 4.34 -25.50 -7.95
C PHE A 586 3.27 -26.00 -8.92
N LYS A 587 2.51 -27.01 -8.49
CA LYS A 587 1.43 -27.65 -9.25
C LYS A 587 0.08 -27.20 -8.68
N VAL A 588 -0.76 -26.62 -9.52
CA VAL A 588 -2.15 -26.30 -9.19
C VAL A 588 -3.02 -27.43 -9.75
N LEU A 589 -3.70 -28.14 -8.86
CA LEU A 589 -4.57 -29.26 -9.20
C LEU A 589 -5.93 -28.76 -9.70
N PRO A 590 -6.71 -29.57 -10.44
CA PRO A 590 -8.08 -29.23 -10.81
C PRO A 590 -8.93 -28.92 -9.58
N HIS A 591 -9.77 -27.89 -9.67
CA HIS A 591 -10.66 -27.41 -8.59
C HIS A 591 -9.93 -27.01 -7.29
N SER A 592 -8.64 -26.72 -7.36
CA SER A 592 -7.84 -26.20 -6.23
C SER A 592 -7.56 -24.69 -6.37
N THR A 593 -7.35 -24.04 -5.23
CA THR A 593 -7.04 -22.61 -5.15
C THR A 593 -5.56 -22.35 -5.43
N VAL A 594 -5.25 -21.32 -6.23
CA VAL A 594 -3.87 -20.91 -6.52
C VAL A 594 -3.20 -20.34 -5.25
N PRO A 595 -2.05 -20.87 -4.78
CA PRO A 595 -1.43 -20.44 -3.52
C PRO A 595 -0.78 -19.05 -3.60
N THR A 596 -0.15 -18.70 -4.73
CA THR A 596 0.51 -17.42 -4.94
C THR A 596 0.62 -17.08 -6.44
N ASP A 597 0.96 -15.84 -6.78
CA ASP A 597 1.05 -15.42 -8.18
C ASP A 597 2.23 -16.09 -8.91
N GLY A 598 2.02 -16.44 -10.18
CA GLY A 598 3.02 -17.17 -10.97
C GLY A 598 2.73 -17.23 -12.47
N LEU A 599 3.68 -17.77 -13.22
CA LEU A 599 3.66 -17.95 -14.67
C LEU A 599 3.41 -19.41 -15.04
N VAL A 600 2.45 -19.72 -15.92
CA VAL A 600 2.15 -21.11 -16.32
C VAL A 600 3.27 -21.66 -17.21
N MET A 601 4.04 -22.62 -16.69
CA MET A 601 5.13 -23.29 -17.41
C MET A 601 4.66 -24.50 -18.22
N ASN A 602 3.59 -25.16 -17.79
CA ASN A 602 2.99 -26.28 -18.51
C ASN A 602 1.51 -26.48 -18.11
N GLY A 603 0.72 -27.08 -18.99
CA GLY A 603 -0.72 -27.26 -18.86
C GLY A 603 -1.55 -26.10 -19.42
N SER A 604 -2.85 -26.31 -19.47
CA SER A 604 -3.87 -25.31 -19.78
C SER A 604 -5.15 -25.62 -19.01
N SER A 605 -5.86 -24.57 -18.58
CA SER A 605 -7.06 -24.69 -17.77
C SER A 605 -7.86 -23.38 -17.80
N GLU A 606 -9.16 -23.47 -17.58
CA GLU A 606 -9.99 -22.31 -17.26
C GLU A 606 -9.78 -21.94 -15.78
N VAL A 607 -9.53 -20.67 -15.46
CA VAL A 607 -9.34 -20.20 -14.08
C VAL A 607 -10.44 -19.21 -13.72
N ASP A 608 -11.14 -19.49 -12.63
CA ASP A 608 -12.16 -18.62 -12.06
C ASP A 608 -11.48 -17.53 -11.20
N GLU A 609 -11.45 -16.31 -11.75
CA GLU A 609 -10.91 -15.12 -11.09
C GLU A 609 -12.00 -14.26 -10.41
N SER A 610 -13.28 -14.70 -10.44
CA SER A 610 -14.47 -13.92 -10.05
C SER A 610 -14.46 -13.41 -8.60
N MET A 611 -13.71 -14.05 -7.71
CA MET A 611 -13.54 -13.64 -6.31
C MET A 611 -12.69 -12.37 -6.15
N LEU A 612 -11.90 -12.01 -7.17
CA LEU A 612 -11.03 -10.84 -7.20
C LEU A 612 -11.43 -9.86 -8.32
N THR A 613 -11.68 -10.35 -9.53
CA THR A 613 -12.08 -9.52 -10.68
C THR A 613 -13.58 -9.20 -10.66
N GLY A 614 -14.41 -10.05 -10.06
CA GLY A 614 -15.88 -9.93 -10.17
C GLY A 614 -16.46 -10.39 -11.52
N GLU A 615 -15.62 -10.77 -12.50
CA GLU A 615 -16.08 -11.27 -13.79
C GLU A 615 -16.60 -12.71 -13.65
N SER A 616 -17.80 -12.99 -14.14
CA SER A 616 -18.49 -14.27 -13.90
C SER A 616 -18.12 -15.39 -14.89
N MET A 617 -17.20 -15.13 -15.82
CA MET A 617 -16.73 -16.10 -16.81
C MET A 617 -15.28 -16.49 -16.50
N PRO A 618 -14.94 -17.79 -16.38
CA PRO A 618 -13.57 -18.24 -16.21
C PRO A 618 -12.65 -17.78 -17.34
N VAL A 619 -11.44 -17.36 -17.00
CA VAL A 619 -10.41 -16.92 -17.94
C VAL A 619 -9.58 -18.13 -18.36
N PHE A 620 -9.53 -18.45 -19.65
CA PHE A 620 -8.70 -19.54 -20.16
C PHE A 620 -7.21 -19.19 -20.05
N LYS A 621 -6.43 -20.03 -19.37
CA LYS A 621 -4.98 -19.92 -19.20
C LYS A 621 -4.25 -21.04 -19.95
N LYS A 622 -3.16 -20.68 -20.62
CA LYS A 622 -2.23 -21.56 -21.34
C LYS A 622 -0.80 -21.26 -20.87
N GLN A 623 0.18 -21.97 -21.44
CA GLN A 623 1.60 -21.73 -21.22
C GLN A 623 1.98 -20.26 -21.51
N HIS A 624 2.79 -19.67 -20.61
CA HIS A 624 3.21 -18.27 -20.54
C HIS A 624 2.12 -17.25 -20.14
N ASP A 625 0.90 -17.67 -19.79
CA ASP A 625 -0.06 -16.79 -19.12
C ASP A 625 0.21 -16.73 -17.60
N THR A 626 -0.23 -15.66 -16.94
CA THR A 626 -0.12 -15.50 -15.48
C THR A 626 -1.36 -16.01 -14.74
N VAL A 627 -1.14 -16.60 -13.57
CA VAL A 627 -2.17 -16.96 -12.58
C VAL A 627 -1.99 -16.14 -11.31
N ILE A 628 -3.11 -15.84 -10.65
CA ILE A 628 -3.20 -14.93 -9.51
C ILE A 628 -3.57 -15.73 -8.25
N ALA A 629 -2.96 -15.39 -7.11
CA ALA A 629 -3.26 -16.00 -5.82
C ALA A 629 -4.76 -15.96 -5.48
N GLY A 630 -5.27 -17.00 -4.82
CA GLY A 630 -6.66 -17.06 -4.37
C GLY A 630 -7.73 -17.24 -5.47
N THR A 631 -7.34 -17.27 -6.75
CA THR A 631 -8.20 -17.71 -7.85
C THR A 631 -8.40 -19.23 -7.81
N ILE A 632 -9.48 -19.73 -8.42
CA ILE A 632 -9.82 -21.16 -8.39
C ILE A 632 -9.53 -21.76 -9.77
N ASN A 633 -8.68 -22.77 -9.82
CA ASN A 633 -8.39 -23.50 -11.04
C ASN A 633 -9.55 -24.42 -11.44
N GLY A 634 -9.87 -24.47 -12.74
CA GLY A 634 -10.91 -25.32 -13.33
C GLY A 634 -10.51 -26.77 -13.44
N SER A 635 -10.71 -27.37 -14.62
CA SER A 635 -10.58 -28.82 -14.84
C SER A 635 -9.17 -29.30 -15.22
N GLY A 636 -8.28 -28.41 -15.67
CA GLY A 636 -6.91 -28.75 -16.08
C GLY A 636 -5.92 -28.67 -14.92
N THR A 637 -4.81 -29.41 -15.01
CA THR A 637 -3.67 -29.26 -14.08
C THR A 637 -2.69 -28.24 -14.64
N LEU A 638 -2.26 -27.28 -13.83
CA LEU A 638 -1.25 -26.28 -14.22
C LEU A 638 0.06 -26.53 -13.44
N VAL A 639 1.20 -26.39 -14.12
CA VAL A 639 2.52 -26.28 -13.47
C VAL A 639 2.99 -24.84 -13.63
N VAL A 640 3.30 -24.20 -12.52
CA VAL A 640 3.45 -22.75 -12.40
C VAL A 640 4.80 -22.41 -11.78
N GLN A 641 5.53 -21.50 -12.41
CA GLN A 641 6.73 -20.88 -11.84
C GLN A 641 6.30 -19.77 -10.88
N LEU A 642 6.81 -19.77 -9.65
CA LEU A 642 6.55 -18.68 -8.70
C LEU A 642 7.14 -17.36 -9.20
N THR A 643 6.32 -16.30 -9.27
CA THR A 643 6.76 -14.93 -9.54
C THR A 643 6.65 -14.03 -8.33
N ARG A 644 5.69 -14.26 -7.43
CA ARG A 644 5.53 -13.52 -6.17
C ARG A 644 5.34 -14.45 -4.97
N LEU A 645 5.94 -14.09 -3.83
CA LEU A 645 5.83 -14.85 -2.57
C LEU A 645 4.47 -14.61 -1.89
N PRO A 646 3.92 -15.56 -1.12
CA PRO A 646 2.60 -15.39 -0.48
C PRO A 646 2.48 -14.16 0.42
N GLY A 647 3.57 -13.77 1.10
CA GLY A 647 3.62 -12.58 1.94
C GLY A 647 3.59 -11.26 1.19
N LYS A 648 3.79 -11.26 -0.14
CA LYS A 648 3.72 -10.11 -1.06
C LYS A 648 3.20 -10.58 -2.43
N ASN A 649 1.96 -11.04 -2.50
CA ASN A 649 1.24 -11.34 -3.74
C ASN A 649 0.00 -10.45 -3.89
N THR A 650 -0.67 -10.54 -5.04
CA THR A 650 -1.80 -9.69 -5.42
C THR A 650 -2.94 -9.69 -4.39
N VAL A 651 -3.24 -10.82 -3.72
CA VAL A 651 -4.27 -10.86 -2.65
C VAL A 651 -3.80 -10.12 -1.39
N THR A 652 -2.52 -10.22 -1.04
CA THR A 652 -1.93 -9.47 0.08
C THR A 652 -1.94 -7.96 -0.21
N ASP A 653 -1.53 -7.54 -1.40
CA ASP A 653 -1.55 -6.14 -1.84
C ASP A 653 -2.96 -5.53 -1.77
N ILE A 654 -3.97 -6.22 -2.31
CA ILE A 654 -5.36 -5.73 -2.30
C ILE A 654 -5.91 -5.66 -0.87
N ALA A 655 -5.57 -6.64 -0.01
CA ALA A 655 -5.95 -6.59 1.40
C ALA A 655 -5.38 -5.36 2.11
N GLU A 656 -4.12 -5.01 1.84
CA GLU A 656 -3.43 -3.88 2.48
C GLU A 656 -3.98 -2.53 2.02
N LEU A 657 -4.32 -2.38 0.73
CA LEU A 657 -5.02 -1.20 0.21
C LEU A 657 -6.42 -1.03 0.84
N VAL A 658 -7.15 -2.12 1.09
CA VAL A 658 -8.46 -2.10 1.76
C VAL A 658 -8.31 -1.80 3.27
N GLU A 659 -7.27 -2.31 3.92
CA GLU A 659 -6.95 -2.01 5.32
C GLU A 659 -6.51 -0.54 5.50
N GLU A 660 -5.71 0.03 4.59
CA GLU A 660 -5.35 1.46 4.60
C GLU A 660 -6.61 2.33 4.43
N ALA A 661 -7.42 2.04 3.41
CA ALA A 661 -8.64 2.79 3.13
C ALA A 661 -9.62 2.79 4.30
N ALA A 662 -9.79 1.65 4.99
CA ALA A 662 -10.66 1.52 6.16
C ALA A 662 -10.13 2.24 7.41
N ASN A 663 -8.82 2.51 7.49
CA ASN A 663 -8.19 3.29 8.55
C ASN A 663 -8.11 4.80 8.22
N SER A 664 -8.23 5.18 6.93
CA SER A 664 -8.28 6.58 6.50
C SER A 664 -9.57 7.29 6.98
N LYS A 665 -9.47 8.60 7.27
CA LYS A 665 -10.59 9.39 7.81
C LYS A 665 -11.34 10.15 6.70
N PRO A 666 -12.65 9.92 6.48
CA PRO A 666 -13.45 10.74 5.58
C PRO A 666 -14.00 11.99 6.29
N ARG A 667 -14.41 13.01 5.52
CA ARG A 667 -14.95 14.29 6.04
C ARG A 667 -16.17 14.09 6.95
N ILE A 668 -17.03 13.10 6.67
CA ILE A 668 -18.15 12.75 7.53
C ILE A 668 -17.73 12.28 8.94
N GLN A 669 -16.51 11.73 9.10
CA GLN A 669 -15.95 11.41 10.40
C GLN A 669 -15.42 12.65 11.14
N ASP A 670 -14.81 13.62 10.46
CA ASP A 670 -14.43 14.89 11.09
C ASP A 670 -15.66 15.65 11.64
N ILE A 671 -16.78 15.58 10.93
CA ILE A 671 -18.07 16.10 11.41
C ILE A 671 -18.53 15.33 12.66
N ALA A 672 -18.40 14.00 12.68
CA ALA A 672 -18.74 13.17 13.84
C ALA A 672 -17.88 13.48 15.07
N ASP A 673 -16.56 13.56 14.90
CA ASP A 673 -15.60 13.88 15.98
C ASP A 673 -15.84 15.30 16.51
N ARG A 674 -16.13 16.26 15.62
CA ARG A 674 -16.51 17.63 16.01
C ARG A 674 -17.82 17.66 16.81
N VAL A 675 -18.85 16.92 16.39
CA VAL A 675 -20.12 16.80 17.14
C VAL A 675 -19.86 16.14 18.50
N ALA A 676 -19.10 15.05 18.57
CA ALA A 676 -18.75 14.38 19.82
C ALA A 676 -18.03 15.32 20.80
N SER A 677 -17.10 16.15 20.30
CA SER A 677 -16.35 17.11 21.13
C SER A 677 -17.24 18.16 21.83
N TRP A 678 -18.33 18.58 21.19
CA TRP A 678 -19.29 19.53 21.77
C TRP A 678 -20.43 18.86 22.55
N PHE A 679 -20.73 17.58 22.24
CA PHE A 679 -21.77 16.80 22.92
C PHE A 679 -21.50 16.66 24.43
N VAL A 680 -20.26 16.36 24.83
CA VAL A 680 -19.88 16.15 26.24
C VAL A 680 -20.15 17.39 27.14
N PRO A 681 -19.66 18.61 26.83
CA PRO A 681 -19.97 19.78 27.65
C PRO A 681 -21.46 20.17 27.58
N VAL A 682 -22.17 19.90 26.47
CA VAL A 682 -23.62 20.15 26.38
C VAL A 682 -24.41 19.23 27.32
N VAL A 683 -24.18 17.92 27.28
CA VAL A 683 -24.90 16.98 28.17
C VAL A 683 -24.55 17.24 29.63
N THR A 684 -23.29 17.56 29.94
CA THR A 684 -22.89 17.97 31.30
C THR A 684 -23.65 19.23 31.76
N SER A 685 -23.81 20.21 30.87
CA SER A 685 -24.59 21.43 31.15
C SER A 685 -26.08 21.13 31.34
N VAL A 686 -26.66 20.25 30.52
CA VAL A 686 -28.06 19.78 30.65
C VAL A 686 -28.25 19.04 31.97
N ALA A 687 -27.32 18.19 32.38
CA ALA A 687 -27.39 17.48 33.66
C ALA A 687 -27.39 18.47 34.85
N ILE A 688 -26.57 19.52 34.82
CA ILE A 688 -26.58 20.59 35.84
C ILE A 688 -27.93 21.32 35.86
N VAL A 689 -28.50 21.66 34.69
CA VAL A 689 -29.82 22.29 34.58
C VAL A 689 -30.92 21.37 35.12
N VAL A 690 -30.86 20.06 34.85
CA VAL A 690 -31.76 19.04 35.40
C VAL A 690 -31.67 18.98 36.94
N VAL A 691 -30.48 19.07 37.54
CA VAL A 691 -30.35 19.17 39.01
C VAL A 691 -31.07 20.42 39.53
N VAL A 692 -30.80 21.58 38.95
CA VAL A 692 -31.38 22.86 39.40
C VAL A 692 -32.92 22.84 39.30
N ILE A 693 -33.47 22.37 38.18
CA ILE A 693 -34.91 22.24 37.98
C ILE A 693 -35.54 21.30 39.01
N TRP A 694 -34.98 20.10 39.21
CA TRP A 694 -35.57 19.13 40.14
C TRP A 694 -35.44 19.53 41.62
N VAL A 695 -34.38 20.23 42.01
CA VAL A 695 -34.29 20.84 43.35
C VAL A 695 -35.37 21.90 43.54
N ILE A 696 -35.59 22.78 42.55
CA ILE A 696 -36.63 23.81 42.62
C ILE A 696 -38.04 23.19 42.69
N ILE A 697 -38.33 22.17 41.88
CA ILE A 697 -39.62 21.45 41.90
C ILE A 697 -39.81 20.71 43.23
N GLY A 698 -38.79 19.99 43.71
CA GLY A 698 -38.82 19.27 44.98
C GLY A 698 -39.13 20.19 46.17
N LEU A 699 -38.46 21.34 46.25
CA LEU A 699 -38.62 22.30 47.34
C LEU A 699 -39.90 23.15 47.23
N LYS A 700 -40.14 23.82 46.08
CA LYS A 700 -41.24 24.80 45.94
C LYS A 700 -42.59 24.17 45.58
N VAL A 701 -42.60 23.11 44.77
CA VAL A 701 -43.84 22.53 44.22
C VAL A 701 -44.27 21.30 45.02
N ARG A 702 -43.33 20.43 45.40
CA ARG A 702 -43.60 19.18 46.12
C ARG A 702 -43.41 19.27 47.65
N GLN A 703 -42.92 20.40 48.17
CA GLN A 703 -42.61 20.63 49.60
C GLN A 703 -41.83 19.48 50.27
N GLN A 704 -40.90 18.86 49.53
CA GLN A 704 -40.08 17.77 50.04
C GLN A 704 -38.92 18.28 50.92
N PRO A 705 -38.46 17.50 51.91
CA PRO A 705 -37.27 17.83 52.68
C PRO A 705 -36.05 17.88 51.76
N VAL A 706 -35.13 18.82 52.04
CA VAL A 706 -33.99 19.17 51.16
C VAL A 706 -33.19 17.95 50.70
N GLY A 707 -32.91 17.01 51.60
CA GLY A 707 -32.17 15.78 51.26
C GLY A 707 -32.86 14.93 50.18
N LYS A 708 -34.19 14.79 50.22
CA LYS A 708 -34.96 14.01 49.23
C LYS A 708 -35.03 14.72 47.87
N ALA A 709 -35.23 16.04 47.89
CA ALA A 709 -35.23 16.86 46.67
C ALA A 709 -33.86 16.83 45.96
N VAL A 710 -32.76 16.99 46.71
CA VAL A 710 -31.39 16.93 46.19
C VAL A 710 -31.03 15.52 45.71
N ALA A 711 -31.39 14.48 46.47
CA ALA A 711 -31.15 13.10 46.06
C ALA A 711 -31.87 12.77 44.74
N GLN A 712 -33.18 13.02 44.62
CA GLN A 712 -33.94 12.79 43.39
C GLN A 712 -33.37 13.58 42.19
N ALA A 713 -32.91 14.82 42.42
CA ALA A 713 -32.27 15.63 41.39
C ALA A 713 -30.92 15.04 40.91
N ILE A 714 -30.08 14.55 41.82
CA ILE A 714 -28.84 13.83 41.50
C ILE A 714 -29.14 12.53 40.74
N THR A 715 -30.18 11.78 41.15
CA THR A 715 -30.62 10.55 40.48
C THR A 715 -30.98 10.79 39.00
N TYR A 716 -31.73 11.84 38.68
CA TYR A 716 -32.02 12.21 37.27
C TYR A 716 -30.77 12.67 36.51
N ALA A 717 -29.87 13.42 37.15
CA ALA A 717 -28.63 13.87 36.51
C ALA A 717 -27.67 12.69 36.18
N ILE A 718 -27.58 11.70 37.06
CA ILE A 718 -26.86 10.43 36.80
C ILE A 718 -27.49 9.72 35.59
N ALA A 719 -28.82 9.59 35.53
CA ALA A 719 -29.50 8.95 34.41
C ALA A 719 -29.23 9.67 33.07
N VAL A 720 -29.27 11.02 33.05
CA VAL A 720 -28.95 11.83 31.87
C VAL A 720 -27.52 11.63 31.41
N LEU A 721 -26.54 11.68 32.31
CA LEU A 721 -25.12 11.45 31.97
C LEU A 721 -24.90 10.01 31.46
N ALA A 722 -25.49 9.03 32.13
CA ALA A 722 -25.34 7.61 31.80
C ALA A 722 -25.93 7.22 30.45
N VAL A 723 -27.19 7.59 30.18
CA VAL A 723 -27.90 7.20 28.95
C VAL A 723 -27.33 7.90 27.70
N SER A 724 -26.54 8.95 27.89
CA SER A 724 -26.09 9.81 26.81
C SER A 724 -24.96 9.25 25.94
N CYS A 725 -24.33 8.11 26.28
CA CYS A 725 -23.09 7.72 25.60
C CYS A 725 -23.25 7.74 24.07
N PRO A 726 -22.48 8.56 23.34
CA PRO A 726 -22.44 8.54 21.88
C PRO A 726 -21.62 7.34 21.37
N CYS A 727 -21.67 6.21 22.08
CA CYS A 727 -20.96 4.96 21.81
C CYS A 727 -21.24 4.43 20.38
N ALA A 728 -22.46 4.63 19.85
CA ALA A 728 -22.81 4.30 18.48
C ALA A 728 -22.22 5.27 17.42
N LEU A 729 -21.97 6.54 17.79
CA LEU A 729 -21.48 7.59 16.89
C LEU A 729 -20.09 7.25 16.35
N GLY A 730 -19.16 6.84 17.24
CA GLY A 730 -17.80 6.43 16.88
C GLY A 730 -17.68 5.11 16.12
N LEU A 731 -18.80 4.40 15.90
CA LEU A 731 -18.87 3.16 15.11
C LEU A 731 -19.55 3.39 13.74
N ALA A 732 -20.32 4.47 13.60
CA ALA A 732 -21.25 4.72 12.51
C ALA A 732 -20.61 4.76 11.12
N VAL A 733 -19.35 5.22 11.03
CA VAL A 733 -18.58 5.37 9.78
C VAL A 733 -17.58 4.22 9.55
N PRO A 734 -16.66 3.88 10.48
CA PRO A 734 -15.62 2.88 10.19
C PRO A 734 -16.20 1.48 9.91
N MET A 735 -17.30 1.10 10.57
CA MET A 735 -17.97 -0.18 10.29
C MET A 735 -18.58 -0.24 8.88
N VAL A 736 -19.07 0.89 8.37
CA VAL A 736 -19.63 0.97 7.02
C VAL A 736 -18.50 1.02 5.98
N LEU A 737 -17.39 1.71 6.26
CA LEU A 737 -16.19 1.71 5.39
C LEU A 737 -15.60 0.31 5.22
N VAL A 738 -15.36 -0.42 6.31
CA VAL A 738 -14.86 -1.82 6.25
C VAL A 738 -15.77 -2.69 5.39
N VAL A 739 -17.08 -2.66 5.65
CA VAL A 739 -18.05 -3.47 4.90
C VAL A 739 -18.13 -3.06 3.42
N ALA A 740 -18.10 -1.76 3.12
CA ALA A 740 -18.13 -1.27 1.75
C ALA A 740 -16.85 -1.61 0.97
N GLY A 741 -15.67 -1.44 1.60
CA GLY A 741 -14.36 -1.60 0.95
C GLY A 741 -14.14 -3.00 0.38
N GLY A 742 -14.40 -4.05 1.16
CA GLY A 742 -14.27 -5.42 0.65
C GLY A 742 -15.53 -5.99 -0.02
N ILE A 743 -16.69 -5.33 0.05
CA ILE A 743 -17.76 -5.56 -0.94
C ILE A 743 -17.28 -5.08 -2.32
N ALA A 744 -16.63 -3.92 -2.38
CA ALA A 744 -16.07 -3.37 -3.61
C ALA A 744 -14.90 -4.25 -4.12
N ALA A 745 -13.95 -4.60 -3.25
CA ALA A 745 -12.75 -5.34 -3.67
C ALA A 745 -13.05 -6.77 -4.17
N ARG A 746 -14.02 -7.49 -3.56
CA ARG A 746 -14.50 -8.77 -4.12
C ARG A 746 -15.30 -8.63 -5.41
N GLY A 747 -15.66 -7.40 -5.81
CA GLY A 747 -16.38 -7.08 -7.04
C GLY A 747 -15.51 -6.33 -8.04
N GLY A 748 -14.20 -6.61 -8.06
CA GLY A 748 -13.28 -6.02 -9.03
C GLY A 748 -12.85 -4.58 -8.73
N VAL A 749 -13.18 -4.00 -7.57
CA VAL A 749 -12.90 -2.57 -7.33
C VAL A 749 -12.24 -2.29 -5.99
N ILE A 750 -10.97 -1.91 -6.03
CA ILE A 750 -10.22 -1.41 -4.89
C ILE A 750 -10.54 0.07 -4.69
N ILE A 751 -10.79 0.49 -3.46
CA ILE A 751 -10.89 1.90 -3.07
C ILE A 751 -9.79 2.16 -2.05
N LYS A 752 -8.82 3.03 -2.38
CA LYS A 752 -7.69 3.40 -1.49
C LYS A 752 -8.08 4.49 -0.48
N SER A 753 -9.12 5.28 -0.76
CA SER A 753 -9.51 6.45 0.03
C SER A 753 -10.94 6.36 0.57
N ALA A 754 -11.11 6.51 1.89
CA ALA A 754 -12.44 6.65 2.49
C ALA A 754 -13.19 7.89 1.98
N GLU A 755 -12.47 8.94 1.56
CA GLU A 755 -13.07 10.16 1.02
C GLU A 755 -13.73 9.91 -0.35
N CYS A 756 -13.14 9.06 -1.20
CA CYS A 756 -13.80 8.59 -2.43
C CYS A 756 -15.14 7.90 -2.12
N THR A 757 -15.19 7.07 -1.07
CA THR A 757 -16.43 6.39 -0.65
C THR A 757 -17.54 7.40 -0.29
N GLU A 758 -17.19 8.62 0.12
CA GLU A 758 -18.13 9.73 0.33
C GLU A 758 -18.43 10.54 -0.95
N ARG A 759 -17.39 10.87 -1.75
CA ARG A 759 -17.46 11.73 -2.95
C ARG A 759 -18.14 11.05 -4.14
N ALA A 760 -17.86 9.79 -4.44
CA ALA A 760 -18.25 9.14 -5.69
C ALA A 760 -19.76 9.20 -5.98
N ARG A 761 -20.62 9.03 -4.97
CA ARG A 761 -22.10 9.15 -5.12
C ARG A 761 -22.59 10.52 -5.65
N ARG A 762 -21.73 11.55 -5.61
CA ARG A 762 -22.02 12.95 -5.98
C ARG A 762 -21.38 13.35 -7.32
N VAL A 763 -20.65 12.46 -7.98
CA VAL A 763 -20.04 12.71 -9.30
C VAL A 763 -21.11 13.16 -10.29
N SER A 764 -20.86 14.30 -10.94
CA SER A 764 -21.73 14.87 -11.96
C SER A 764 -21.19 14.62 -13.37
N ASP A 765 -19.85 14.55 -13.50
CA ASP A 765 -19.16 14.48 -14.78
C ASP A 765 -18.09 13.36 -14.69
N VAL A 766 -18.11 12.42 -15.65
CA VAL A 766 -17.09 11.38 -15.80
C VAL A 766 -16.27 11.67 -17.06
N VAL A 767 -14.96 11.82 -16.88
CA VAL A 767 -13.98 12.06 -17.92
C VAL A 767 -13.20 10.77 -18.16
N PHE A 768 -13.28 10.22 -19.36
CA PHE A 768 -12.51 9.07 -19.79
C PHE A 768 -11.32 9.51 -20.65
N ASP A 769 -10.17 8.83 -20.54
CA ASP A 769 -9.26 8.75 -21.69
C ASP A 769 -9.78 7.79 -22.77
N LYS A 770 -9.29 7.95 -24.00
CA LYS A 770 -9.59 7.06 -25.12
C LYS A 770 -8.76 5.78 -25.11
N THR A 771 -7.44 5.86 -24.94
CA THR A 771 -6.51 4.74 -25.14
C THR A 771 -6.46 3.86 -23.89
N GLY A 772 -6.56 2.53 -24.06
CA GLY A 772 -6.54 1.53 -22.98
C GLY A 772 -7.76 1.56 -22.03
N THR A 773 -8.41 2.71 -21.91
CA THR A 773 -9.60 2.97 -21.11
C THR A 773 -10.88 2.66 -21.88
N ILE A 774 -11.24 3.44 -22.91
CA ILE A 774 -12.42 3.15 -23.77
C ILE A 774 -12.08 2.13 -24.87
N THR A 775 -10.88 2.19 -25.42
CA THR A 775 -10.35 1.15 -26.30
C THR A 775 -9.62 0.08 -25.49
N GLU A 776 -9.56 -1.12 -26.04
CA GLU A 776 -8.54 -2.10 -25.67
C GLU A 776 -7.15 -1.56 -26.10
N GLY A 777 -6.08 -2.06 -25.49
CA GLY A 777 -4.70 -1.73 -25.87
C GLY A 777 -4.22 -2.45 -27.13
N GLU A 778 -4.91 -3.52 -27.52
CA GLU A 778 -4.61 -4.26 -28.75
C GLU A 778 -5.19 -3.58 -29.99
N LEU A 779 -4.46 -3.70 -31.10
CA LEU A 779 -4.96 -3.41 -32.44
C LEU A 779 -5.61 -4.67 -33.02
N ASP A 780 -6.71 -4.50 -33.74
CA ASP A 780 -7.29 -5.55 -34.59
C ASP A 780 -7.25 -5.11 -36.05
N VAL A 781 -7.12 -6.07 -36.96
CA VAL A 781 -7.23 -5.86 -38.41
C VAL A 781 -8.71 -5.72 -38.77
N VAL A 782 -9.09 -4.55 -39.31
CA VAL A 782 -10.47 -4.21 -39.67
C VAL A 782 -10.71 -4.36 -41.17
N GLU A 783 -9.75 -3.95 -42.01
CA GLU A 783 -9.78 -4.14 -43.46
C GLU A 783 -8.48 -4.83 -43.93
N GLU A 784 -8.62 -5.79 -44.83
CA GLU A 784 -7.54 -6.49 -45.56
C GLU A 784 -7.80 -6.25 -47.05
N GLU A 785 -6.83 -5.69 -47.77
CA GLU A 785 -6.93 -5.46 -49.22
C GLU A 785 -5.69 -6.03 -49.90
N ILE A 786 -5.87 -7.09 -50.71
CA ILE A 786 -4.79 -7.80 -51.39
C ILE A 786 -4.75 -7.32 -52.84
N LEU A 787 -3.58 -6.82 -53.25
CA LEU A 787 -3.34 -6.18 -54.54
C LEU A 787 -2.71 -7.13 -55.57
N LEU A 788 -1.98 -8.15 -55.09
CA LEU A 788 -1.37 -9.20 -55.92
C LEU A 788 -2.37 -10.34 -56.23
N ALA A 789 -2.22 -10.98 -57.39
CA ALA A 789 -3.04 -12.10 -57.83
C ALA A 789 -2.71 -13.44 -57.12
N GLY A 790 -2.75 -13.47 -55.80
CA GLY A 790 -2.49 -14.67 -54.99
C GLY A 790 -2.72 -14.43 -53.49
N GLN A 791 -3.94 -14.65 -52.99
CA GLN A 791 -4.28 -14.29 -51.60
C GLN A 791 -3.45 -15.05 -50.55
N ASP A 792 -3.23 -16.35 -50.74
CA ASP A 792 -2.58 -17.17 -49.73
C ASP A 792 -1.05 -16.98 -49.71
N GLU A 793 -0.44 -16.65 -50.87
CA GLU A 793 0.95 -16.20 -50.96
C GLU A 793 1.14 -14.86 -50.24
N ALA A 794 0.30 -13.86 -50.55
CA ALA A 794 0.33 -12.55 -49.89
C ALA A 794 0.20 -12.66 -48.36
N ARG A 795 -0.70 -13.51 -47.87
CA ARG A 795 -0.89 -13.79 -46.44
C ARG A 795 0.29 -14.54 -45.83
N ALA A 796 0.89 -15.51 -46.53
CA ALA A 796 2.05 -16.25 -46.03
C ALA A 796 3.30 -15.36 -45.93
N ILE A 797 3.59 -14.54 -46.96
CA ILE A 797 4.65 -13.53 -46.93
C ILE A 797 4.43 -12.55 -45.77
N THR A 798 3.21 -12.02 -45.62
CA THR A 798 2.88 -11.11 -44.51
C THR A 798 3.12 -11.77 -43.15
N LYS A 799 2.62 -13.00 -42.95
CA LYS A 799 2.79 -13.78 -41.71
C LYS A 799 4.27 -14.03 -41.38
N ALA A 800 5.09 -14.31 -42.39
CA ALA A 800 6.54 -14.49 -42.22
C ALA A 800 7.24 -13.17 -41.81
N LEU A 801 6.86 -12.03 -42.40
CA LEU A 801 7.42 -10.71 -42.08
C LEU A 801 7.07 -10.20 -40.68
N VAL A 802 5.89 -10.56 -40.15
CA VAL A 802 5.46 -10.14 -38.79
C VAL A 802 5.81 -11.17 -37.70
N ALA A 803 6.25 -12.38 -38.06
CA ALA A 803 6.61 -13.42 -37.11
C ALA A 803 7.76 -12.99 -36.19
N GLY A 804 7.63 -13.29 -34.88
CA GLY A 804 8.65 -12.95 -33.87
C GLY A 804 8.73 -11.47 -33.46
N ASN A 805 8.11 -10.54 -34.21
CA ASN A 805 8.15 -9.12 -33.88
C ASN A 805 7.10 -8.74 -32.81
N LYS A 806 7.57 -8.19 -31.68
CA LYS A 806 6.76 -7.74 -30.53
C LYS A 806 6.02 -6.40 -30.74
N HIS A 807 6.16 -5.75 -31.90
CA HIS A 807 5.46 -4.50 -32.17
C HIS A 807 3.93 -4.71 -32.28
N PRO A 808 3.07 -3.85 -31.70
CA PRO A 808 1.62 -4.09 -31.64
C PRO A 808 0.94 -4.34 -33.00
N VAL A 809 1.38 -3.65 -34.06
CA VAL A 809 0.87 -3.86 -35.44
C VAL A 809 1.24 -5.25 -35.96
N SER A 810 2.46 -5.72 -35.67
CA SER A 810 2.96 -7.04 -36.08
C SER A 810 2.23 -8.15 -35.33
N MET A 811 2.04 -8.00 -34.01
CA MET A 811 1.27 -8.92 -33.18
C MET A 811 -0.19 -9.04 -33.65
N ALA A 812 -0.85 -7.92 -33.95
CA ALA A 812 -2.22 -7.87 -34.45
C ALA A 812 -2.39 -8.63 -35.77
N ILE A 813 -1.48 -8.42 -36.73
CA ILE A 813 -1.52 -9.11 -38.03
C ILE A 813 -1.13 -10.58 -37.89
N ALA A 814 -0.16 -10.92 -37.03
CA ALA A 814 0.18 -12.32 -36.73
C ALA A 814 -1.03 -13.07 -36.14
N LYS A 815 -1.74 -12.46 -35.19
CA LYS A 815 -2.98 -12.96 -34.58
C LYS A 815 -4.10 -13.13 -35.64
N TYR A 816 -4.28 -12.16 -36.53
CA TYR A 816 -5.27 -12.21 -37.61
C TYR A 816 -4.94 -13.29 -38.67
N LEU A 817 -3.67 -13.46 -39.02
CA LEU A 817 -3.22 -14.39 -40.07
C LEU A 817 -2.96 -15.82 -39.57
N ALA A 818 -2.77 -16.04 -38.27
CA ALA A 818 -2.52 -17.36 -37.70
C ALA A 818 -3.52 -18.45 -38.16
N PRO A 819 -4.86 -18.23 -38.12
CA PRO A 819 -5.84 -19.18 -38.64
C PRO A 819 -6.17 -19.03 -40.14
N ARG A 820 -5.56 -18.07 -40.85
CA ARG A 820 -5.90 -17.72 -42.25
C ARG A 820 -4.82 -18.05 -43.28
N ALA A 821 -3.54 -18.09 -42.88
CA ALA A 821 -2.42 -18.39 -43.77
C ALA A 821 -2.00 -19.87 -43.62
N THR A 822 -2.33 -20.66 -44.64
CA THR A 822 -2.10 -22.11 -44.74
C THR A 822 -0.72 -22.50 -45.26
N LEU A 823 -0.10 -21.65 -46.09
CA LEU A 823 1.29 -21.82 -46.52
C LEU A 823 2.25 -21.31 -45.43
N GLU A 824 3.34 -22.05 -45.22
CA GLU A 824 4.54 -21.53 -44.55
C GLU A 824 5.49 -20.94 -45.59
N VAL A 825 6.00 -19.75 -45.28
CA VAL A 825 7.06 -19.05 -46.02
C VAL A 825 8.15 -18.71 -45.01
N LYS A 826 9.42 -18.89 -45.38
CA LYS A 826 10.56 -18.46 -44.59
C LYS A 826 11.25 -17.28 -45.28
N VAL A 827 11.38 -16.18 -44.56
CA VAL A 827 12.21 -15.04 -44.97
C VAL A 827 13.59 -15.13 -44.30
N THR A 828 14.63 -14.67 -44.97
CA THR A 828 15.98 -14.51 -44.40
C THR A 828 16.27 -13.03 -44.12
N ASP A 829 17.31 -12.75 -43.34
CA ASP A 829 17.86 -11.39 -43.17
C ASP A 829 16.86 -10.34 -42.64
N SER A 830 15.88 -10.79 -41.87
CA SER A 830 14.82 -9.93 -41.31
C SER A 830 15.39 -8.88 -40.36
N ARG A 831 15.19 -7.60 -40.70
CA ARG A 831 15.65 -6.43 -39.97
C ARG A 831 14.48 -5.49 -39.64
N VAL A 832 14.40 -5.06 -38.38
CA VAL A 832 13.42 -4.05 -37.94
C VAL A 832 14.05 -2.66 -38.11
N ILE A 833 13.34 -1.76 -38.79
CA ILE A 833 13.77 -0.38 -39.04
C ILE A 833 12.89 0.55 -38.20
N PRO A 834 13.43 1.15 -37.11
CA PRO A 834 12.66 1.98 -36.19
C PRO A 834 11.91 3.12 -36.89
N GLY A 835 10.64 3.32 -36.53
CA GLY A 835 9.76 4.33 -37.14
C GLY A 835 9.28 4.00 -38.56
N ALA A 836 9.76 2.91 -39.19
CA ALA A 836 9.44 2.57 -40.58
C ALA A 836 8.68 1.25 -40.74
N GLY A 837 9.23 0.13 -40.25
CA GLY A 837 8.67 -1.20 -40.45
C GLY A 837 9.67 -2.35 -40.26
N VAL A 838 9.42 -3.45 -40.96
CA VAL A 838 10.32 -4.61 -41.11
C VAL A 838 10.71 -4.75 -42.58
N GLU A 839 11.94 -5.18 -42.83
CA GLU A 839 12.44 -5.56 -44.15
C GLU A 839 13.08 -6.96 -44.05
N ALA A 840 12.94 -7.80 -45.07
CA ALA A 840 13.57 -9.12 -45.12
C ALA A 840 13.81 -9.55 -46.58
N THR A 841 14.54 -10.64 -46.78
CA THR A 841 14.76 -11.25 -48.10
C THR A 841 13.87 -12.48 -48.29
N LEU A 842 13.29 -12.65 -49.48
CA LEU A 842 12.55 -13.85 -49.89
C LEU A 842 12.90 -14.22 -51.32
N ASP A 843 13.44 -15.42 -51.55
CA ASP A 843 13.84 -15.94 -52.86
C ASP A 843 14.73 -14.99 -53.69
N GLY A 844 15.53 -14.16 -53.00
CA GLY A 844 16.40 -13.13 -53.60
C GLY A 844 15.73 -11.77 -53.85
N HIS A 845 14.43 -11.63 -53.56
CA HIS A 845 13.69 -10.38 -53.61
C HIS A 845 13.65 -9.68 -52.25
N ILE A 846 13.53 -8.35 -52.24
CA ILE A 846 13.40 -7.57 -51.00
C ILE A 846 11.91 -7.44 -50.67
N VAL A 847 11.51 -7.90 -49.48
CA VAL A 847 10.12 -7.81 -48.99
C VAL A 847 10.05 -6.93 -47.74
N CYS A 848 9.22 -5.89 -47.81
CA CYS A 848 9.04 -4.90 -46.75
C CYS A 848 7.63 -5.01 -46.16
N ALA A 849 7.48 -4.77 -44.85
CA ALA A 849 6.22 -4.63 -44.16
C ALA A 849 6.27 -3.38 -43.25
N GLY A 850 5.70 -2.26 -43.69
CA GLY A 850 5.89 -0.98 -42.99
C GLY A 850 4.84 0.08 -43.30
N ASN A 851 5.11 1.32 -42.87
CA ASN A 851 4.19 2.42 -43.10
C ASN A 851 4.21 2.89 -44.58
N PRO A 852 3.12 3.50 -45.09
CA PRO A 852 3.01 3.94 -46.49
C PRO A 852 4.07 4.96 -46.94
N SER A 853 4.62 5.73 -46.01
CA SER A 853 5.63 6.76 -46.27
C SER A 853 7.04 6.20 -46.51
N TRP A 854 7.43 5.12 -45.82
CA TRP A 854 8.71 4.44 -46.07
C TRP A 854 8.63 3.52 -47.29
N THR A 855 7.49 2.86 -47.48
CA THR A 855 7.24 1.99 -48.64
C THR A 855 6.92 2.75 -49.95
N ASN A 856 6.92 4.10 -49.94
CA ASN A 856 6.67 4.99 -51.09
C ASN A 856 5.30 4.83 -51.80
N VAL A 857 4.32 4.25 -51.12
CA VAL A 857 2.98 3.89 -51.65
C VAL A 857 1.85 4.85 -51.23
N ASN A 858 2.21 6.02 -50.67
CA ASN A 858 1.27 7.10 -50.29
C ASN A 858 0.27 7.51 -51.40
N SER A 859 0.57 7.22 -52.67
CA SER A 859 -0.26 7.55 -53.83
C SER A 859 -1.41 6.58 -54.09
N LEU A 860 -1.47 5.41 -53.42
CA LEU A 860 -2.57 4.46 -53.65
C LEU A 860 -3.91 4.97 -53.09
N PRO A 861 -5.02 4.92 -53.87
CA PRO A 861 -6.35 5.31 -53.39
C PRO A 861 -6.82 4.57 -52.13
N SER A 862 -6.38 3.32 -51.96
CA SER A 862 -6.72 2.48 -50.80
C SER A 862 -5.98 2.91 -49.53
N VAL A 863 -4.75 3.42 -49.65
CA VAL A 863 -4.01 4.06 -48.53
C VAL A 863 -4.77 5.32 -48.10
N ALA A 864 -5.17 6.16 -49.06
CA ALA A 864 -5.99 7.35 -48.77
C ALA A 864 -7.32 6.98 -48.10
N ARG A 865 -8.03 5.94 -48.56
CA ARG A 865 -9.27 5.42 -47.92
C ARG A 865 -9.04 5.06 -46.45
N PHE A 866 -7.99 4.30 -46.15
CA PHE A 866 -7.69 3.88 -44.78
C PHE A 866 -7.25 5.06 -43.90
N GLN A 867 -6.52 6.02 -44.46
CA GLN A 867 -6.01 7.19 -43.75
C GLN A 867 -7.12 8.21 -43.45
N ASP A 868 -8.06 8.43 -44.37
CA ASP A 868 -9.26 9.23 -44.11
C ASP A 868 -10.18 8.55 -43.08
N ALA A 869 -10.26 7.22 -43.09
CA ALA A 869 -10.95 6.41 -42.07
C ALA A 869 -10.19 6.35 -40.71
N GLY A 870 -9.03 6.98 -40.58
CA GLY A 870 -8.26 7.02 -39.34
C GLY A 870 -7.78 5.65 -38.86
N MET A 871 -7.39 4.77 -39.79
CA MET A 871 -6.81 3.46 -39.47
C MET A 871 -5.27 3.53 -39.48
N THR A 872 -4.63 2.74 -38.63
CA THR A 872 -3.19 2.47 -38.70
C THR A 872 -2.94 1.56 -39.89
N ILE A 873 -2.07 1.95 -40.81
CA ILE A 873 -1.84 1.21 -42.07
C ILE A 873 -0.52 0.47 -42.01
N LEU A 874 -0.54 -0.83 -42.28
CA LEU A 874 0.65 -1.58 -42.70
C LEU A 874 0.53 -1.92 -44.19
N VAL A 875 1.59 -1.67 -44.95
CA VAL A 875 1.70 -2.05 -46.37
C VAL A 875 2.83 -3.05 -46.53
N ILE A 876 2.57 -4.11 -47.27
CA ILE A 876 3.55 -5.13 -47.63
C ILE A 876 3.93 -4.90 -49.10
N THR A 877 5.22 -4.80 -49.40
CA THR A 877 5.77 -4.62 -50.76
C THR A 877 6.82 -5.67 -51.08
N ARG A 878 6.95 -6.06 -52.36
CA ARG A 878 8.07 -6.85 -52.92
C ARG A 878 8.75 -6.00 -53.99
N ASP A 879 10.05 -5.74 -53.82
CA ASP A 879 10.86 -4.88 -54.70
C ASP A 879 10.24 -3.48 -54.97
N SER A 880 9.49 -2.96 -53.98
CA SER A 880 8.66 -1.73 -54.01
C SER A 880 7.23 -1.85 -54.57
N ASP A 881 6.86 -2.96 -55.21
CA ASP A 881 5.47 -3.18 -55.66
C ASP A 881 4.58 -3.66 -54.49
N PRO A 882 3.41 -3.02 -54.23
CA PRO A 882 2.55 -3.38 -53.10
C PRO A 882 1.76 -4.67 -53.32
N ILE A 883 1.93 -5.62 -52.40
CA ILE A 883 1.27 -6.93 -52.39
C ILE A 883 -0.06 -6.86 -51.61
N ALA A 884 -0.05 -6.22 -50.44
CA ALA A 884 -1.19 -6.20 -49.53
C ALA A 884 -1.21 -4.97 -48.61
N LEU A 885 -2.42 -4.56 -48.23
CA LEU A 885 -2.74 -3.47 -47.32
C LEU A 885 -3.53 -4.01 -46.13
N PHE A 886 -3.13 -3.64 -44.91
CA PHE A 886 -3.86 -3.96 -43.69
C PHE A 886 -4.23 -2.67 -42.96
N GLY A 887 -5.52 -2.45 -42.75
CA GLY A 887 -6.09 -1.33 -41.99
C GLY A 887 -6.44 -1.80 -40.59
N LEU A 888 -5.68 -1.33 -39.59
CA LEU A 888 -5.87 -1.67 -38.19
C LEU A 888 -6.58 -0.55 -37.42
N ARG A 889 -7.33 -0.91 -36.39
CA ARG A 889 -7.89 0.03 -35.41
C ARG A 889 -7.83 -0.56 -34.01
N THR A 890 -7.67 0.28 -33.00
CA THR A 890 -7.85 -0.12 -31.59
C THR A 890 -9.29 -0.57 -31.37
N ARG A 891 -9.50 -1.76 -30.83
CA ARG A 891 -10.84 -2.31 -30.58
C ARG A 891 -11.54 -1.54 -29.45
N LEU A 892 -12.85 -1.31 -29.56
CA LEU A 892 -13.63 -0.75 -28.45
C LEU A 892 -13.90 -1.86 -27.42
N ARG A 893 -13.76 -1.54 -26.12
CA ARG A 893 -14.15 -2.47 -25.05
C ARG A 893 -15.64 -2.81 -25.18
N PRO A 894 -16.05 -4.09 -25.12
CA PRO A 894 -17.43 -4.50 -25.40
C PRO A 894 -18.45 -3.92 -24.41
N GLU A 895 -18.02 -3.59 -23.18
CA GLU A 895 -18.85 -2.96 -22.16
C GLU A 895 -18.93 -1.43 -22.27
N ALA A 896 -18.05 -0.75 -23.05
CA ALA A 896 -17.93 0.71 -23.02
C ALA A 896 -19.26 1.42 -23.33
N SER A 897 -19.90 1.10 -24.46
CA SER A 897 -21.20 1.67 -24.83
C SER A 897 -22.31 1.31 -23.83
N ARG A 898 -22.21 0.16 -23.15
CA ARG A 898 -23.15 -0.27 -22.09
C ARG A 898 -23.00 0.59 -20.84
N VAL A 899 -21.76 0.82 -20.39
CA VAL A 899 -21.44 1.64 -19.21
C VAL A 899 -21.76 3.12 -19.47
N ILE A 900 -21.39 3.66 -20.62
CA ILE A 900 -21.67 5.06 -20.99
C ILE A 900 -23.18 5.31 -21.07
N ALA A 901 -23.95 4.39 -21.66
CA ALA A 901 -25.41 4.46 -21.64
C ALA A 901 -26.01 4.37 -20.23
N GLN A 902 -25.39 3.64 -19.30
CA GLN A 902 -25.81 3.64 -17.89
C GLN A 902 -25.49 4.95 -17.17
N LEU A 903 -24.33 5.57 -17.43
CA LEU A 903 -23.96 6.88 -16.87
C LEU A 903 -24.90 7.98 -17.36
N ALA A 904 -25.17 8.03 -18.66
CA ALA A 904 -26.14 8.96 -19.25
C ALA A 904 -27.54 8.81 -18.62
N ARG A 905 -28.03 7.57 -18.42
CA ARG A 905 -29.30 7.28 -17.72
C ARG A 905 -29.31 7.70 -16.24
N ARG A 906 -28.14 7.90 -15.62
CA ARG A 906 -27.99 8.40 -14.24
C ARG A 906 -27.93 9.95 -14.19
N ASN A 907 -28.10 10.64 -15.33
CA ASN A 907 -27.85 12.08 -15.53
C ASN A 907 -26.41 12.50 -15.19
N ILE A 908 -25.44 11.63 -15.47
CA ILE A 908 -24.01 11.93 -15.36
C ILE A 908 -23.52 12.35 -16.75
N ALA A 909 -22.87 13.52 -16.85
CA ALA A 909 -22.25 13.99 -18.08
C ALA A 909 -21.01 13.14 -18.38
N VAL A 910 -20.84 12.75 -19.66
CA VAL A 910 -19.69 11.94 -20.09
C VAL A 910 -18.82 12.73 -21.04
N HIS A 911 -17.51 12.67 -20.82
CA HIS A 911 -16.47 13.37 -21.57
C HIS A 911 -15.41 12.38 -22.04
N LEU A 912 -14.88 12.60 -23.25
CA LEU A 912 -13.74 11.87 -23.79
C LEU A 912 -12.58 12.84 -24.03
N VAL A 913 -11.46 12.60 -23.37
CA VAL A 913 -10.20 13.35 -23.54
C VAL A 913 -9.18 12.42 -24.19
N SER A 914 -8.27 12.93 -25.02
CA SER A 914 -7.13 12.15 -25.51
C SER A 914 -6.04 13.02 -26.12
N GLY A 915 -4.82 12.48 -26.21
CA GLY A 915 -3.73 13.03 -27.02
C GLY A 915 -3.90 12.80 -28.53
N ASP A 916 -4.77 11.87 -28.92
CA ASP A 916 -5.02 11.47 -30.31
C ASP A 916 -5.52 12.59 -31.23
N GLN A 917 -5.35 12.38 -32.55
CA GLN A 917 -5.89 13.25 -33.59
C GLN A 917 -7.42 13.35 -33.53
N LYS A 918 -7.94 14.55 -33.79
CA LYS A 918 -9.36 14.90 -33.68
C LYS A 918 -10.32 13.87 -34.29
N ARG A 919 -10.11 13.47 -35.55
CA ARG A 919 -10.96 12.49 -36.25
C ARG A 919 -11.07 11.13 -35.53
N ALA A 920 -9.97 10.65 -34.94
CA ALA A 920 -9.96 9.36 -34.24
C ALA A 920 -10.77 9.43 -32.93
N VAL A 921 -10.61 10.51 -32.17
CA VAL A 921 -11.34 10.73 -30.90
C VAL A 921 -12.83 10.96 -31.15
N GLU A 922 -13.19 11.78 -32.17
CA GLU A 922 -14.59 12.00 -32.56
C GLU A 922 -15.25 10.71 -33.09
N SER A 923 -14.52 9.89 -33.86
CA SER A 923 -15.02 8.59 -34.34
C SER A 923 -15.29 7.60 -33.20
N VAL A 924 -14.41 7.51 -32.20
CA VAL A 924 -14.63 6.71 -30.99
C VAL A 924 -15.83 7.25 -30.22
N ALA A 925 -15.87 8.56 -29.93
CA ALA A 925 -16.95 9.20 -29.19
C ALA A 925 -18.33 8.95 -29.82
N ALA A 926 -18.43 9.05 -31.15
CA ALA A 926 -19.67 8.79 -31.89
C ALA A 926 -20.13 7.33 -31.80
N GLN A 927 -19.21 6.36 -31.78
CA GLN A 927 -19.53 4.93 -31.65
C GLN A 927 -20.01 4.54 -30.25
N VAL A 928 -19.49 5.18 -29.18
CA VAL A 928 -19.91 4.91 -27.80
C VAL A 928 -20.97 5.88 -27.25
N GLY A 929 -21.31 6.94 -28.00
CA GLY A 929 -22.36 7.91 -27.65
C GLY A 929 -21.94 9.04 -26.72
N ILE A 930 -20.65 9.43 -26.71
CA ILE A 930 -20.14 10.55 -25.89
C ILE A 930 -20.31 11.89 -26.63
N PRO A 931 -20.97 12.91 -26.04
CA PRO A 931 -21.16 14.21 -26.69
C PRO A 931 -20.00 15.20 -26.49
N ASN A 932 -19.27 15.11 -25.36
CA ASN A 932 -18.24 16.08 -24.99
C ASN A 932 -16.85 15.50 -25.32
N VAL A 933 -16.11 16.14 -26.23
CA VAL A 933 -14.83 15.61 -26.75
C VAL A 933 -13.70 16.64 -26.72
N ALA A 934 -12.52 16.25 -26.24
CA ALA A 934 -11.30 17.05 -26.25
C ALA A 934 -10.09 16.23 -26.74
N SER A 935 -9.82 16.31 -28.04
CA SER A 935 -8.66 15.70 -28.72
C SER A 935 -7.37 16.50 -28.58
N GLN A 936 -6.24 15.90 -28.96
CA GLN A 936 -4.92 16.54 -29.05
C GLN A 936 -4.45 17.22 -27.75
N ARG A 937 -4.74 16.59 -26.60
CA ARG A 937 -4.37 17.08 -25.25
C ARG A 937 -3.14 16.39 -24.69
N THR A 938 -2.13 17.17 -24.32
CA THR A 938 -0.98 16.69 -23.52
C THR A 938 -1.40 16.40 -22.07
N PRO A 939 -0.65 15.59 -21.30
CA PRO A 939 -0.99 15.27 -19.90
C PRO A 939 -1.32 16.48 -19.02
N ALA A 940 -0.53 17.56 -19.12
CA ALA A 940 -0.82 18.81 -18.41
C ALA A 940 -2.16 19.44 -18.84
N GLN A 941 -2.48 19.40 -20.14
CA GLN A 941 -3.78 19.89 -20.64
C GLN A 941 -4.95 18.98 -20.26
N LYS A 942 -4.73 17.69 -20.00
CA LYS A 942 -5.76 16.79 -19.42
C LYS A 942 -6.07 17.20 -17.98
N ARG A 943 -5.04 17.45 -17.15
CA ARG A 943 -5.18 18.04 -15.81
C ARG A 943 -5.95 19.37 -15.88
N ASP A 944 -5.57 20.27 -16.78
CA ASP A 944 -6.18 21.59 -16.89
C ASP A 944 -7.65 21.51 -17.36
N TYR A 945 -8.00 20.52 -18.19
CA TYR A 945 -9.39 20.22 -18.55
C TYR A 945 -10.20 19.76 -17.33
N VAL A 946 -9.68 18.82 -16.54
CA VAL A 946 -10.32 18.37 -15.28
C VAL A 946 -10.49 19.54 -14.31
N ALA A 947 -9.44 20.34 -14.10
CA ALA A 947 -9.48 21.53 -13.23
C ALA A 947 -10.49 22.58 -13.72
N SER A 948 -10.65 22.76 -15.04
CA SER A 948 -11.66 23.67 -15.60
C SER A 948 -13.09 23.23 -15.25
N LEU A 949 -13.41 21.94 -15.40
CA LEU A 949 -14.72 21.37 -15.01
C LEU A 949 -14.96 21.51 -13.50
N MET A 950 -13.94 21.24 -12.67
CA MET A 950 -14.05 21.43 -11.22
C MET A 950 -14.26 22.91 -10.84
N SER A 951 -13.69 23.86 -11.58
CA SER A 951 -13.91 25.30 -11.37
C SER A 951 -15.33 25.76 -11.68
N GLU A 952 -16.07 25.03 -12.54
CA GLU A 952 -17.51 25.23 -12.78
C GLU A 952 -18.39 24.70 -11.63
N GLY A 953 -17.78 24.10 -10.59
CA GLY A 953 -18.47 23.52 -9.43
C GLY A 953 -18.98 22.08 -9.67
N LYS A 954 -18.56 21.45 -10.77
CA LYS A 954 -18.81 20.02 -11.05
C LYS A 954 -17.96 19.15 -10.14
N LEU A 955 -18.42 17.92 -9.90
CA LEU A 955 -17.67 16.92 -9.14
C LEU A 955 -17.20 15.85 -10.10
N VAL A 956 -15.91 15.84 -10.39
CA VAL A 956 -15.33 15.19 -11.59
C VAL A 956 -14.66 13.87 -11.23
N MET A 957 -15.07 12.80 -11.89
CA MET A 957 -14.36 11.52 -11.87
C MET A 957 -13.51 11.41 -13.13
N PHE A 958 -12.20 11.15 -13.01
CA PHE A 958 -11.33 10.89 -14.15
C PHE A 958 -10.98 9.40 -14.21
N VAL A 959 -11.06 8.80 -15.40
CA VAL A 959 -10.75 7.39 -15.67
C VAL A 959 -9.64 7.31 -16.72
N GLY A 960 -8.50 6.74 -16.34
CA GLY A 960 -7.37 6.44 -17.22
C GLY A 960 -6.80 5.05 -16.95
N ASP A 961 -5.82 4.61 -17.73
CA ASP A 961 -5.14 3.31 -17.58
C ASP A 961 -3.70 3.46 -17.05
N GLY A 962 -2.93 4.41 -17.59
CA GLY A 962 -1.48 4.48 -17.44
C GLY A 962 -0.91 5.72 -16.73
N THR A 963 0.40 5.69 -16.54
CA THR A 963 1.22 6.74 -15.92
C THR A 963 1.06 8.12 -16.58
N ASN A 964 0.84 8.16 -17.90
CA ASN A 964 0.57 9.38 -18.67
C ASN A 964 -0.60 10.21 -18.12
N ASP A 965 -1.55 9.57 -17.43
CA ASP A 965 -2.76 10.21 -16.89
C ASP A 965 -2.73 10.42 -15.38
N ALA A 966 -1.66 10.02 -14.69
CA ALA A 966 -1.53 10.17 -13.24
C ALA A 966 -1.77 11.62 -12.76
N VAL A 967 -1.38 12.61 -13.56
CA VAL A 967 -1.57 14.06 -13.28
C VAL A 967 -3.04 14.50 -13.42
N ALA A 968 -3.83 13.85 -14.27
CA ALA A 968 -5.28 14.10 -14.40
C ALA A 968 -6.09 13.30 -13.36
N VAL A 969 -5.69 12.05 -13.11
CA VAL A 969 -6.21 11.16 -12.06
C VAL A 969 -6.10 11.81 -10.69
N THR A 970 -4.93 12.32 -10.31
CA THR A 970 -4.68 12.99 -9.00
C THR A 970 -5.35 14.36 -8.86
N GLN A 971 -5.72 15.00 -9.97
CA GLN A 971 -6.41 16.29 -9.96
C GLN A 971 -7.93 16.16 -9.72
N ALA A 972 -8.52 15.01 -10.05
CA ALA A 972 -9.97 14.79 -10.04
C ALA A 972 -10.57 14.76 -8.61
N ASP A 973 -11.91 14.79 -8.51
CA ASP A 973 -12.60 14.50 -7.25
C ASP A 973 -12.61 13.01 -6.90
N VAL A 974 -12.52 12.16 -7.91
CA VAL A 974 -12.25 10.72 -7.77
C VAL A 974 -11.33 10.32 -8.91
N GLY A 975 -10.07 10.03 -8.59
CA GLY A 975 -9.14 9.43 -9.54
C GLY A 975 -9.43 7.93 -9.68
N VAL A 976 -9.69 7.46 -10.89
CA VAL A 976 -9.94 6.05 -11.22
C VAL A 976 -8.86 5.56 -12.20
N GLN A 977 -8.24 4.43 -11.88
CA GLN A 977 -7.33 3.73 -12.78
C GLN A 977 -7.92 2.38 -13.21
N LEU A 978 -7.83 2.08 -14.51
CA LEU A 978 -8.03 0.73 -15.04
C LEU A 978 -6.72 -0.06 -14.87
N GLY A 979 -6.73 -1.09 -14.03
CA GLY A 979 -5.60 -1.98 -13.84
C GLY A 979 -5.92 -3.39 -14.33
N SER A 980 -4.94 -4.10 -14.89
CA SER A 980 -5.07 -5.55 -15.04
C SER A 980 -4.71 -6.22 -13.71
N ALA A 981 -5.43 -7.27 -13.32
CA ALA A 981 -5.09 -8.01 -12.10
C ALA A 981 -3.73 -8.74 -12.20
N ALA A 982 -3.17 -8.88 -13.40
CA ALA A 982 -1.82 -9.41 -13.64
C ALA A 982 -0.69 -8.38 -13.42
N SER A 983 -0.97 -7.07 -13.47
CA SER A 983 0.02 -5.98 -13.35
C SER A 983 0.00 -5.34 -11.96
N SER A 984 0.13 -6.15 -10.91
CA SER A 984 -0.10 -5.73 -9.52
C SER A 984 0.96 -4.76 -8.94
N SER A 985 2.12 -4.61 -9.60
CA SER A 985 3.08 -3.52 -9.35
C SER A 985 2.46 -2.12 -9.53
N ASP A 986 1.54 -2.01 -10.48
CA ASP A 986 1.00 -0.72 -10.92
C ASP A 986 -0.30 -0.42 -10.14
N VAL A 987 -1.00 -1.48 -9.72
CA VAL A 987 -2.13 -1.40 -8.78
C VAL A 987 -1.70 -0.79 -7.45
N THR A 988 -0.58 -1.23 -6.87
CA THR A 988 -0.10 -0.68 -5.59
C THR A 988 0.40 0.76 -5.73
N ARG A 989 1.27 1.03 -6.71
CA ARG A 989 1.90 2.35 -6.93
C ARG A 989 0.98 3.41 -7.57
N GLY A 990 -0.09 3.00 -8.24
CA GLY A 990 -0.99 3.89 -8.98
C GLY A 990 -1.60 4.98 -8.12
N ALA A 991 -1.50 6.24 -8.55
CA ALA A 991 -1.89 7.44 -7.80
C ALA A 991 -3.42 7.71 -7.77
N ALA A 992 -4.24 6.69 -7.99
CA ALA A 992 -5.69 6.76 -8.06
C ALA A 992 -6.37 6.47 -6.70
N ASP A 993 -7.49 7.14 -6.42
CA ASP A 993 -8.37 6.82 -5.29
C ASP A 993 -9.04 5.44 -5.43
N VAL A 994 -9.25 5.00 -6.67
CA VAL A 994 -10.00 3.81 -7.06
C VAL A 994 -9.25 3.07 -8.15
N ILE A 995 -9.19 1.74 -8.06
CA ILE A 995 -8.65 0.88 -9.11
C ILE A 995 -9.67 -0.17 -9.49
N LEU A 996 -9.98 -0.24 -10.78
CA LEU A 996 -10.85 -1.27 -11.35
C LEU A 996 -9.95 -2.39 -11.90
N LEU A 997 -10.07 -3.58 -11.32
CA LEU A 997 -9.38 -4.81 -11.75
C LEU A 997 -10.08 -5.49 -12.94
N ALA A 998 -11.32 -5.07 -13.25
CA ALA A 998 -12.18 -5.66 -14.27
C ALA A 998 -13.05 -4.60 -14.97
N GLY A 999 -12.71 -4.33 -16.23
CA GLY A 999 -13.48 -3.52 -17.17
C GLY A 999 -13.92 -2.14 -16.69
N LEU A 1000 -14.84 -1.54 -17.45
CA LEU A 1000 -15.47 -0.26 -17.10
C LEU A 1000 -16.69 -0.43 -16.17
N GLU A 1001 -17.13 -1.68 -15.92
CA GLU A 1001 -18.35 -1.98 -15.13
C GLU A 1001 -18.18 -1.69 -13.63
N GLY A 1002 -16.93 -1.64 -13.14
CA GLY A 1002 -16.61 -1.16 -11.80
C GLY A 1002 -17.07 0.28 -11.53
N ILE A 1003 -17.22 1.14 -12.55
CA ILE A 1003 -17.64 2.54 -12.39
C ILE A 1003 -19.07 2.64 -11.83
N PRO A 1004 -20.14 2.14 -12.50
CA PRO A 1004 -21.49 2.18 -11.93
C PRO A 1004 -21.60 1.41 -10.60
N PHE A 1005 -20.80 0.36 -10.40
CA PHE A 1005 -20.73 -0.37 -9.13
C PHE A 1005 -20.19 0.50 -7.97
N VAL A 1006 -19.09 1.25 -8.16
CA VAL A 1006 -18.56 2.22 -7.18
C VAL A 1006 -19.60 3.29 -6.83
N LEU A 1007 -20.30 3.83 -7.84
CA LEU A 1007 -21.35 4.83 -7.61
C LEU A 1007 -22.48 4.27 -6.72
N ASP A 1008 -22.84 2.99 -6.89
CA ASP A 1008 -23.90 2.32 -6.13
C ASP A 1008 -23.46 1.77 -4.77
N VAL A 1009 -22.16 1.46 -4.59
CA VAL A 1009 -21.54 1.17 -3.29
C VAL A 1009 -21.43 2.45 -2.48
N SER A 1010 -20.80 3.51 -3.01
CA SER A 1010 -20.69 4.83 -2.36
C SER A 1010 -22.07 5.38 -1.97
N ARG A 1011 -23.07 5.30 -2.88
CA ARG A 1011 -24.44 5.70 -2.58
C ARG A 1011 -25.04 4.87 -1.44
N ALA A 1012 -24.82 3.56 -1.38
CA ALA A 1012 -25.31 2.71 -0.28
C ALA A 1012 -24.61 3.04 1.04
N SER A 1013 -23.28 3.14 1.04
CA SER A 1013 -22.44 3.48 2.20
C SER A 1013 -22.91 4.77 2.86
N PHE A 1014 -23.05 5.85 2.08
CA PHE A 1014 -23.46 7.14 2.59
C PHE A 1014 -24.86 7.11 3.23
N HIS A 1015 -25.82 6.39 2.63
CA HIS A 1015 -27.16 6.26 3.23
C HIS A 1015 -27.13 5.46 4.54
N ARG A 1016 -26.23 4.47 4.69
CA ARG A 1016 -26.03 3.78 5.97
C ARG A 1016 -25.35 4.67 7.00
N MET A 1017 -24.30 5.41 6.64
CA MET A 1017 -23.67 6.39 7.53
C MET A 1017 -24.67 7.43 8.04
N VAL A 1018 -25.42 8.08 7.14
CA VAL A 1018 -26.44 9.08 7.51
C VAL A 1018 -27.56 8.47 8.35
N PHE A 1019 -28.03 7.26 8.04
CA PHE A 1019 -28.99 6.56 8.89
C PHE A 1019 -28.44 6.34 10.31
N ASN A 1020 -27.19 5.89 10.44
CA ASN A 1020 -26.52 5.67 11.73
C ASN A 1020 -26.40 6.97 12.54
N PHE A 1021 -26.06 8.09 11.89
CA PHE A 1021 -26.01 9.42 12.52
C PHE A 1021 -27.38 9.91 12.97
N VAL A 1022 -28.40 9.84 12.10
CA VAL A 1022 -29.76 10.28 12.42
C VAL A 1022 -30.36 9.42 13.53
N TRP A 1023 -30.16 8.10 13.50
CA TRP A 1023 -30.60 7.21 14.58
C TRP A 1023 -29.93 7.56 15.91
N SER A 1024 -28.60 7.68 15.94
CA SER A 1024 -27.84 8.01 17.16
C SER A 1024 -28.27 9.37 17.74
N ALA A 1025 -28.46 10.39 16.89
CA ALA A 1025 -28.91 11.72 17.32
C ALA A 1025 -30.35 11.71 17.87
N VAL A 1026 -31.30 11.11 17.13
CA VAL A 1026 -32.72 11.03 17.55
C VAL A 1026 -32.85 10.20 18.83
N TYR A 1027 -32.16 9.07 18.91
CA TYR A 1027 -32.14 8.23 20.11
C TYR A 1027 -31.57 8.98 21.32
N ASN A 1028 -30.38 9.58 21.20
CA ASN A 1028 -29.73 10.26 22.33
C ASN A 1028 -30.56 11.45 22.84
N VAL A 1029 -31.16 12.26 21.95
CA VAL A 1029 -32.02 13.39 22.35
C VAL A 1029 -33.26 12.90 23.09
N LEU A 1030 -33.95 11.89 22.56
CA LEU A 1030 -35.14 11.31 23.19
C LEU A 1030 -34.82 10.64 24.54
N ALA A 1031 -33.70 9.92 24.61
CA ALA A 1031 -33.22 9.28 25.84
C ALA A 1031 -32.87 10.29 26.93
N ILE A 1032 -32.18 11.40 26.59
CA ILE A 1032 -31.87 12.49 27.52
C ILE A 1032 -33.14 13.15 28.08
N LEU A 1033 -34.17 13.36 27.26
CA LEU A 1033 -35.45 13.93 27.72
C LEU A 1033 -36.20 12.99 28.66
N LEU A 1034 -36.18 11.68 28.39
CA LEU A 1034 -36.80 10.65 29.24
C LEU A 1034 -36.06 10.44 30.57
N ALA A 1035 -34.72 10.51 30.55
CA ALA A 1035 -33.86 10.39 31.73
C ALA A 1035 -33.83 11.66 32.57
N GLY A 1036 -33.94 12.84 31.96
CA GLY A 1036 -34.08 14.13 32.65
C GLY A 1036 -35.45 14.34 33.32
N GLY A 1037 -36.40 13.42 33.10
CA GLY A 1037 -37.71 13.42 33.73
C GLY A 1037 -38.73 14.37 33.11
N ALA A 1038 -38.53 14.82 31.87
CA ALA A 1038 -39.44 15.77 31.21
C ALA A 1038 -40.89 15.25 31.12
N PHE A 1039 -41.06 13.92 31.03
CA PHE A 1039 -42.35 13.24 30.93
C PHE A 1039 -42.84 12.60 32.24
N VAL A 1040 -42.26 12.98 33.39
CA VAL A 1040 -42.73 12.53 34.73
C VAL A 1040 -44.22 12.82 35.00
N PRO A 1041 -44.85 13.91 34.52
CA PRO A 1041 -46.32 14.08 34.63
C PRO A 1041 -47.16 12.99 33.94
N VAL A 1042 -46.55 12.21 33.04
CA VAL A 1042 -47.18 11.10 32.28
C VAL A 1042 -46.67 9.74 32.79
N ASN A 1043 -46.02 9.69 33.96
CA ASN A 1043 -45.37 8.50 34.55
C ASN A 1043 -44.32 7.81 33.65
N PHE A 1044 -43.85 8.45 32.57
CA PHE A 1044 -42.95 7.84 31.60
C PHE A 1044 -41.53 8.41 31.74
N SER A 1045 -40.65 7.70 32.45
CA SER A 1045 -39.25 8.09 32.67
C SER A 1045 -38.37 6.86 32.84
N ILE A 1046 -37.15 6.89 32.32
CA ILE A 1046 -36.21 5.77 32.38
C ILE A 1046 -35.57 5.71 33.78
N PRO A 1047 -35.71 4.63 34.56
CA PRO A 1047 -35.00 4.49 35.83
C PRO A 1047 -33.48 4.40 35.59
N PRO A 1048 -32.63 5.08 36.39
CA PRO A 1048 -31.18 5.15 36.16
C PRO A 1048 -30.48 3.79 36.02
N ALA A 1049 -30.95 2.78 36.77
CA ALA A 1049 -30.46 1.40 36.70
C ALA A 1049 -30.52 0.81 35.28
N TYR A 1050 -31.51 1.22 34.48
CA TYR A 1050 -31.69 0.77 33.09
C TYR A 1050 -31.05 1.71 32.06
N ALA A 1051 -30.43 2.83 32.46
CA ALA A 1051 -29.81 3.78 31.52
C ALA A 1051 -28.73 3.11 30.64
N GLY A 1052 -27.98 2.15 31.19
CA GLY A 1052 -26.98 1.37 30.44
C GLY A 1052 -27.56 0.48 29.34
N LEU A 1053 -28.85 0.11 29.38
CA LEU A 1053 -29.51 -0.59 28.26
C LEU A 1053 -29.59 0.30 27.02
N GLY A 1054 -29.56 1.63 27.20
CA GLY A 1054 -29.63 2.60 26.11
C GLY A 1054 -28.46 2.49 25.13
N GLU A 1055 -27.28 2.08 25.58
CA GLU A 1055 -26.14 1.84 24.69
C GLU A 1055 -26.46 0.74 23.67
N MET A 1056 -27.07 -0.38 24.10
CA MET A 1056 -27.47 -1.46 23.19
C MET A 1056 -28.56 -1.02 22.21
N VAL A 1057 -29.53 -0.20 22.66
CA VAL A 1057 -30.59 0.35 21.79
C VAL A 1057 -30.03 1.34 20.75
N SER A 1058 -28.97 2.08 21.10
CA SER A 1058 -28.26 2.97 20.19
C SER A 1058 -27.40 2.18 19.18
N VAL A 1059 -26.64 1.18 19.65
CA VAL A 1059 -25.60 0.47 18.90
C VAL A 1059 -26.14 -0.66 18.00
N ILE A 1060 -27.13 -1.45 18.44
CA ILE A 1060 -27.59 -2.62 17.68
C ILE A 1060 -28.20 -2.25 16.31
N PRO A 1061 -29.07 -1.23 16.17
CA PRO A 1061 -29.60 -0.82 14.86
C PRO A 1061 -28.53 -0.34 13.89
N VAL A 1062 -27.47 0.31 14.40
CA VAL A 1062 -26.30 0.76 13.61
C VAL A 1062 -25.53 -0.44 13.04
N ILE A 1063 -25.29 -1.48 13.85
CA ILE A 1063 -24.65 -2.73 13.41
C ILE A 1063 -25.49 -3.42 12.34
N ILE A 1064 -26.80 -3.56 12.55
CA ILE A 1064 -27.72 -4.20 11.59
C ILE A 1064 -27.73 -3.42 10.28
N ALA A 1065 -27.83 -2.08 10.33
CA ALA A 1065 -27.83 -1.22 9.15
C ALA A 1065 -26.56 -1.39 8.31
N ALA A 1066 -25.38 -1.44 8.94
CA ALA A 1066 -24.12 -1.72 8.24
C ALA A 1066 -24.10 -3.14 7.63
N MET A 1067 -24.43 -4.18 8.43
CA MET A 1067 -24.43 -5.58 7.99
C MET A 1067 -25.38 -5.85 6.81
N THR A 1068 -26.49 -5.12 6.68
CA THR A 1068 -27.40 -5.28 5.53
C THR A 1068 -26.76 -4.97 4.16
N MET A 1069 -25.61 -4.28 4.11
CA MET A 1069 -24.91 -4.07 2.84
C MET A 1069 -24.37 -5.37 2.24
N LEU A 1070 -23.93 -6.32 3.07
CA LEU A 1070 -23.46 -7.64 2.62
C LEU A 1070 -24.54 -8.38 1.81
N MET A 1071 -25.81 -8.23 2.21
CA MET A 1071 -26.96 -8.84 1.54
C MET A 1071 -27.31 -8.21 0.19
N LYS A 1072 -26.67 -7.08 -0.20
CA LYS A 1072 -26.99 -6.37 -1.45
C LYS A 1072 -26.39 -7.07 -2.68
N ARG A 1073 -25.27 -7.80 -2.52
CA ARG A 1073 -24.55 -8.50 -3.61
C ARG A 1073 -25.33 -9.69 -4.17
N ASN A 1074 -25.98 -10.48 -3.31
CA ASN A 1074 -26.88 -11.58 -3.67
C ASN A 1074 -28.14 -11.16 -4.47
N ARG A 1075 -28.25 -9.87 -4.85
CA ARG A 1075 -29.33 -9.25 -5.65
C ARG A 1075 -28.83 -8.54 -6.91
N SER A 1076 -27.54 -8.68 -7.22
CA SER A 1076 -26.93 -8.35 -8.50
C SER A 1076 -26.38 -9.60 -9.22
N GLU A 1077 -26.27 -10.71 -8.50
CA GLU A 1077 -25.96 -12.06 -9.01
C GLU A 1077 -27.24 -12.86 -9.38
N ALA A 1078 -28.42 -12.21 -9.34
CA ALA A 1078 -29.76 -12.78 -9.58
C ALA A 1078 -30.74 -11.71 -10.08
#